data_AF-K4QVU5-F1
#
_entry.id   AF-K4QVU5-F1
#
_cell.length_a   1.000
_cell.length_b   1.000
_cell.length_c   1.000
_cell.angle_alpha   90.00
_cell.angle_beta   90.00
_cell.angle_gamma   90.00
#
_symmetry.space_group_name_H-M   'P 1'
#
loop_
_entity.id
_entity.type
_entity.pdbx_description
1 polymer ?
#
loop_
_entity_poly.entity_id
_entity_poly.type
_entity_poly.pdbx_seq_one_letter_code
_entity_poly.pdbx_strand_id
1 'polypeptide(L)'
;MFRSLRRTAAAAVLALAAALLPSGAIAQPEKADAAYDVLVFSRTTGFRHDSIPAGIDALRSLGSANDFSVTATEDPAAFTPANLTGYEAVVFLNTTGDVLNDVQQNALQAHIDAGRGFVGVHAAADTEYGWGYYGDLVGARFKSHPAIQQARLLTEDRGHPATAHLGESWTRTDEWYNYQANPRSSVHVLQSLDESSYSGGEMGDHPITWCHAQGSGRSFYTGLGHTAESYADPAFRALLLGGLRYASGVAPANCSTSSSTTRTVEGEAYSSGSGVQIAGHAPASGGQTLGYIDNGDWAGYATVPTAGAARFSARVSSAGAGGAIDIRSGSATGPVLGSVTVPVTGGWETFTTVSTDVNAGTGPLYLTFRGGAGALFDVDTFTVAYGTTPRALASDVHLFYYPWYGSPAVLGSWRHWQQGGRTPPEDIGANLYPALGPYDSGDFTTAVARHMEWVKRSGAGVIVYSWWGRDSYEDRLVRGVLDAAAAQGVKVAWHLEPYANRTAASTVADINYLNTTYGSHPAFYRDAAHGNKNAFYVFESLRITDWSPLDQVTGNSIVLAQTTDTTKIAHFSGMYTYDGIAGATAPGWKQAGDYAKAHGLIWAPSVAPGYNDDRAVPGNTTPTLARDNGAAYDRQWSNALDPQIGGSPTWVSVTSFNEWHEGSVIEPADSTPPSGHGYETYNGAYGRTGTDAETAYLDRTALWVGRFTWVGG
;
A
#
# COMPACT_ATOMS: atom_id res chain seq x y z
N MET A 1 63.78 -2.71 62.06
CA MET A 1 64.58 -1.63 61.43
C MET A 1 63.88 -1.20 60.15
N PHE A 2 63.91 0.09 59.87
CA PHE A 2 63.01 0.85 58.99
C PHE A 2 63.00 0.48 57.49
N ARG A 3 61.85 0.82 56.85
CA ARG A 3 61.64 1.29 55.44
C ARG A 3 61.77 0.22 54.33
N SER A 4 61.01 0.21 53.24
CA SER A 4 59.98 1.10 52.68
C SER A 4 59.24 0.40 51.52
N LEU A 5 57.92 0.63 51.41
CA LEU A 5 57.17 0.96 50.18
C LEU A 5 57.57 0.33 48.82
N ARG A 6 56.68 -0.49 48.22
CA ARG A 6 55.72 -0.08 47.17
C ARG A 6 54.96 -1.28 46.58
N ARG A 7 53.64 -1.07 46.45
CA ARG A 7 52.60 -1.90 45.80
C ARG A 7 52.96 -2.07 44.31
N THR A 8 52.70 -3.18 43.61
CA THR A 8 51.36 -3.71 43.26
C THR A 8 51.48 -5.13 42.66
N ALA A 9 50.75 -6.11 43.21
CA ALA A 9 50.29 -7.31 42.51
C ALA A 9 49.22 -8.01 43.36
N ALA A 10 48.31 -8.72 42.69
CA ALA A 10 47.29 -9.62 43.22
C ALA A 10 45.94 -8.99 43.60
N ALA A 11 44.98 -9.13 42.68
CA ALA A 11 43.63 -9.53 43.05
C ALA A 11 43.21 -10.62 42.06
N ALA A 12 43.05 -11.83 42.60
CA ALA A 12 42.71 -13.03 41.88
C ALA A 12 41.38 -13.57 42.45
N VAL A 13 40.54 -14.05 41.53
CA VAL A 13 39.53 -15.11 41.71
C VAL A 13 38.18 -14.73 42.34
N LEU A 14 37.14 -15.33 41.72
CA LEU A 14 35.76 -15.58 42.18
C LEU A 14 34.71 -14.49 41.94
N ALA A 15 34.16 -14.48 40.72
CA ALA A 15 32.82 -13.96 40.45
C ALA A 15 31.97 -15.10 39.86
N LEU A 16 31.21 -15.77 40.73
CA LEU A 16 30.04 -16.57 40.34
C LEU A 16 28.94 -16.29 41.36
N ALA A 17 27.75 -15.98 40.86
CA ALA A 17 26.46 -15.86 41.55
C ALA A 17 26.20 -14.57 42.36
N ALA A 18 25.70 -13.52 41.67
CA ALA A 18 24.52 -12.73 42.08
C ALA A 18 24.28 -11.59 41.08
N ALA A 19 23.24 -11.71 40.24
CA ALA A 19 22.37 -10.61 39.77
C ALA A 19 21.54 -11.04 38.56
N LEU A 20 20.47 -11.81 38.80
CA LEU A 20 19.25 -11.69 38.00
C LEU A 20 18.42 -10.59 38.67
N LEU A 21 18.66 -9.34 38.27
CA LEU A 21 17.72 -8.25 38.47
C LEU A 21 17.39 -7.70 37.07
N PRO A 22 16.11 -7.56 36.70
CA PRO A 22 15.76 -6.89 35.47
C PRO A 22 16.25 -5.45 35.58
N SER A 23 17.10 -5.04 34.64
CA SER A 23 17.48 -3.64 34.50
C SER A 23 16.21 -2.87 34.14
N GLY A 24 15.66 -2.14 35.12
CA GLY A 24 14.64 -1.14 34.86
C GLY A 24 15.22 -0.14 33.88
N ALA A 25 14.67 -0.09 32.68
CA ALA A 25 14.95 0.98 31.73
C ALA A 25 14.49 2.29 32.36
N ILE A 26 15.46 3.09 32.82
CA ILE A 26 15.22 4.50 33.09
C ILE A 26 14.96 5.12 31.73
N ALA A 27 13.71 5.53 31.48
CA ALA A 27 13.35 6.30 30.29
C ALA A 27 14.26 7.53 30.19
N GLN A 28 14.96 7.67 29.07
CA GLN A 28 15.68 8.91 28.78
C GLN A 28 14.64 10.03 28.62
N PRO A 29 14.90 11.24 29.13
CA PRO A 29 14.03 12.38 28.88
C PRO A 29 13.95 12.64 27.36
N GLU A 30 12.73 12.79 26.85
CA GLU A 30 12.49 13.16 25.45
C GLU A 30 13.29 14.43 25.12
N LYS A 31 13.91 14.41 23.94
CA LYS A 31 14.65 15.55 23.39
C LYS A 31 13.65 16.69 23.17
N ALA A 32 13.91 17.87 23.72
CA ALA A 32 13.08 19.05 23.45
C ALA A 32 13.02 19.33 21.94
N ASP A 33 11.84 19.71 21.46
CA ASP A 33 11.60 19.99 20.04
C ASP A 33 12.43 21.21 19.58
N ALA A 34 12.80 21.26 18.30
CA ALA A 34 13.40 22.47 17.74
C ALA A 34 12.33 23.58 17.67
N ALA A 35 12.69 24.82 17.99
CA ALA A 35 11.71 25.91 17.99
C ALA A 35 11.09 26.12 16.60
N TYR A 36 9.76 26.31 16.55
CA TYR A 36 9.00 26.48 15.30
C TYR A 36 7.90 27.55 15.43
N ASP A 37 7.36 28.01 14.31
CA ASP A 37 6.43 29.14 14.24
C ASP A 37 5.07 28.70 13.66
N VAL A 38 3.98 29.18 14.26
CA VAL A 38 2.60 28.82 13.87
C VAL A 38 1.77 30.06 13.59
N LEU A 39 1.09 30.08 12.44
CA LEU A 39 0.12 31.10 12.09
C LEU A 39 -1.28 30.62 12.48
N VAL A 40 -1.95 31.33 13.39
CA VAL A 40 -3.35 31.07 13.77
C VAL A 40 -4.25 32.06 13.06
N PHE A 41 -5.13 31.55 12.20
CA PHE A 41 -6.09 32.32 11.44
C PHE A 41 -7.51 32.03 11.94
N SER A 42 -8.25 33.09 12.31
CA SER A 42 -9.60 32.97 12.91
C SER A 42 -10.63 33.90 12.26
N ARG A 43 -10.42 34.28 10.99
CA ARG A 43 -11.38 35.09 10.24
C ARG A 43 -12.66 34.30 10.00
N THR A 44 -13.79 34.97 10.12
CA THR A 44 -15.13 34.42 9.86
C THR A 44 -15.88 35.37 8.92
N THR A 45 -16.46 34.87 7.85
CA THR A 45 -17.49 35.56 7.04
C THR A 45 -18.88 34.96 7.23
N GLY A 46 -18.98 33.84 7.96
CA GLY A 46 -20.22 33.23 8.46
C GLY A 46 -20.40 33.41 9.97
N PHE A 47 -20.87 32.35 10.65
CA PHE A 47 -21.09 32.35 12.10
C PHE A 47 -19.78 32.55 12.87
N ARG A 48 -19.81 33.36 13.94
CA ARG A 48 -18.63 33.63 14.75
C ARG A 48 -18.76 32.99 16.13
N HIS A 49 -17.76 32.20 16.49
CA HIS A 49 -17.71 31.44 17.73
C HIS A 49 -17.10 32.27 18.87
N ASP A 50 -17.77 32.33 20.01
CA ASP A 50 -17.29 33.00 21.23
C ASP A 50 -16.03 32.36 21.83
N SER A 51 -15.69 31.15 21.40
CA SER A 51 -14.51 30.41 21.86
C SER A 51 -13.19 30.80 21.17
N ILE A 52 -13.24 31.61 20.10
CA ILE A 52 -12.03 32.04 19.37
C ILE A 52 -10.97 32.67 20.29
N PRO A 53 -11.30 33.64 21.18
CA PRO A 53 -10.31 34.20 22.11
C PRO A 53 -9.68 33.14 23.04
N ALA A 54 -10.50 32.24 23.59
CA ALA A 54 -10.03 31.16 24.45
C ALA A 54 -9.10 30.18 23.71
N GLY A 55 -9.38 29.91 22.44
CA GLY A 55 -8.53 29.07 21.59
C GLY A 55 -7.19 29.71 21.25
N ILE A 56 -7.16 31.01 20.94
CA ILE A 56 -5.91 31.75 20.70
C ILE A 56 -5.04 31.73 21.97
N ASP A 57 -5.64 32.00 23.14
CA ASP A 57 -4.91 32.01 24.42
C ASP A 57 -4.39 30.62 24.78
N ALA A 58 -5.16 29.56 24.51
CA ALA A 58 -4.72 28.18 24.71
C ALA A 58 -3.53 27.83 23.81
N LEU A 59 -3.57 28.16 22.51
CA LEU A 59 -2.46 27.90 21.58
C LEU A 59 -1.20 28.69 21.95
N ARG A 60 -1.32 29.95 22.36
CA ARG A 60 -0.19 30.76 22.86
C ARG A 60 0.44 30.18 24.13
N SER A 61 -0.41 29.72 25.05
CA SER A 61 0.03 29.07 26.29
C SER A 61 0.72 27.73 26.01
N LEU A 62 0.21 26.95 25.05
CA LEU A 62 0.87 25.73 24.59
C LEU A 62 2.23 26.04 23.92
N GLY A 63 2.28 27.07 23.08
CA GLY A 63 3.52 27.51 22.43
C GLY A 63 4.61 27.91 23.41
N SER A 64 4.24 28.73 24.40
CA SER A 64 5.14 29.15 25.48
C SER A 64 5.68 27.98 26.32
N ALA A 65 4.98 26.85 26.35
CA ALA A 65 5.34 25.66 27.12
C ALA A 65 6.03 24.56 26.30
N ASN A 66 6.02 24.64 24.97
CA ASN A 66 6.48 23.56 24.07
C ASN A 66 7.30 24.11 22.89
N ASP A 67 8.05 25.19 23.11
CA ASP A 67 9.02 25.74 22.16
C ASP A 67 8.43 26.08 20.77
N PHE A 68 7.23 26.67 20.70
CA PHE A 68 6.74 27.27 19.45
C PHE A 68 6.09 28.64 19.65
N SER A 69 6.19 29.48 18.64
CA SER A 69 5.57 30.81 18.65
C SER A 69 4.22 30.81 17.92
N VAL A 70 3.31 31.69 18.35
CA VAL A 70 1.97 31.82 17.77
C VAL A 70 1.72 33.25 17.32
N THR A 71 1.60 33.43 16.00
CA THR A 71 1.10 34.67 15.40
C THR A 71 -0.37 34.49 15.09
N ALA A 72 -1.25 35.19 15.80
CA ALA A 72 -2.70 35.14 15.57
C ALA A 72 -3.16 36.33 14.73
N THR A 73 -3.97 36.10 13.70
CA THR A 73 -4.51 37.14 12.81
C THR A 73 -5.88 36.77 12.25
N GLU A 74 -6.63 37.78 11.83
CA GLU A 74 -7.86 37.64 11.04
C GLU A 74 -7.73 38.34 9.68
N ASP A 75 -6.53 38.88 9.39
CA ASP A 75 -6.22 39.57 8.14
C ASP A 75 -5.74 38.57 7.07
N PRO A 76 -6.51 38.35 5.99
CA PRO A 76 -6.15 37.40 4.95
C PRO A 76 -4.95 37.91 4.11
N ALA A 77 -4.55 39.19 4.25
CA ALA A 77 -3.31 39.69 3.66
C ALA A 77 -2.05 38.99 4.21
N ALA A 78 -2.16 38.23 5.31
CA ALA A 78 -1.10 37.36 5.80
C ALA A 78 -0.81 36.17 4.85
N PHE A 79 -1.74 35.78 3.97
CA PHE A 79 -1.57 34.65 3.04
C PHE A 79 -0.84 35.08 1.78
N THR A 80 0.47 35.27 1.92
CA THR A 80 1.40 35.47 0.81
C THR A 80 2.51 34.41 0.88
N PRO A 81 3.08 33.98 -0.26
CA PRO A 81 4.18 33.01 -0.24
C PRO A 81 5.34 33.42 0.68
N ALA A 82 5.68 34.72 0.67
CA ALA A 82 6.79 35.25 1.46
C ALA A 82 6.52 35.28 2.97
N ASN A 83 5.27 35.51 3.39
CA ASN A 83 4.92 35.47 4.81
C ASN A 83 4.76 34.03 5.31
N LEU A 84 4.12 33.17 4.50
CA LEU A 84 3.85 31.78 4.89
C LEU A 84 5.12 30.94 5.06
N THR A 85 6.21 31.23 4.35
CA THR A 85 7.49 30.50 4.51
C THR A 85 8.05 30.54 5.93
N GLY A 86 7.64 31.51 6.75
CA GLY A 86 8.05 31.65 8.14
C GLY A 86 7.26 30.79 9.13
N TYR A 87 6.35 29.92 8.68
CA TYR A 87 5.53 29.09 9.57
C TYR A 87 5.63 27.61 9.20
N GLU A 88 5.70 26.73 10.21
CA GLU A 88 5.68 25.28 10.03
C GLU A 88 4.25 24.75 9.85
N ALA A 89 3.27 25.43 10.43
CA ALA A 89 1.86 25.10 10.30
C ALA A 89 0.96 26.34 10.31
N VAL A 90 -0.16 26.23 9.60
CA VAL A 90 -1.27 27.20 9.62
C VAL A 90 -2.47 26.56 10.32
N VAL A 91 -2.99 27.22 11.35
CA VAL A 91 -4.17 26.79 12.11
C VAL A 91 -5.37 27.60 11.66
N PHE A 92 -6.44 26.94 11.22
CA PHE A 92 -7.76 27.54 11.04
C PHE A 92 -8.57 27.28 12.29
N LEU A 93 -8.68 28.30 13.15
CA LEU A 93 -9.34 28.22 14.44
C LEU A 93 -10.75 28.80 14.33
N ASN A 94 -11.75 27.92 14.23
CA ASN A 94 -13.16 28.31 14.18
C ASN A 94 -13.50 29.32 13.06
N THR A 95 -12.82 29.22 11.91
CA THR A 95 -13.15 29.99 10.69
C THR A 95 -14.50 29.56 10.15
N THR A 96 -15.20 30.42 9.42
CA THR A 96 -16.47 30.09 8.74
C THR A 96 -16.65 30.93 7.48
N GLY A 97 -17.29 30.36 6.46
CA GLY A 97 -17.58 31.01 5.19
C GLY A 97 -16.38 31.06 4.23
N ASP A 98 -16.44 31.99 3.27
CA ASP A 98 -15.37 32.24 2.29
C ASP A 98 -14.45 33.34 2.84
N VAL A 99 -13.19 33.00 3.15
CA VAL A 99 -12.28 33.82 3.97
C VAL A 99 -10.99 34.20 3.24
N LEU A 100 -10.65 33.52 2.14
CA LEU A 100 -9.50 33.75 1.28
C LEU A 100 -9.94 33.95 -0.17
N ASN A 101 -9.30 34.88 -0.89
CA ASN A 101 -9.44 34.96 -2.34
C ASN A 101 -8.48 34.01 -3.07
N ASP A 102 -8.62 33.86 -4.40
CA ASP A 102 -7.80 32.98 -5.24
C ASP A 102 -6.28 33.14 -5.02
N VAL A 103 -5.78 34.36 -4.82
CA VAL A 103 -4.34 34.60 -4.60
C VAL A 103 -3.89 34.01 -3.27
N GLN A 104 -4.72 34.16 -2.24
CA GLN A 104 -4.45 33.69 -0.88
C GLN A 104 -4.65 32.17 -0.76
N GLN A 105 -5.67 31.62 -1.45
CA GLN A 105 -5.89 30.19 -1.60
C GLN A 105 -4.66 29.51 -2.25
N ASN A 106 -4.17 30.07 -3.36
CA ASN A 106 -2.96 29.57 -4.02
C ASN A 106 -1.72 29.64 -3.11
N ALA A 107 -1.58 30.70 -2.31
CA ALA A 107 -0.48 30.82 -1.36
C ALA A 107 -0.54 29.73 -0.27
N LEU A 108 -1.73 29.46 0.28
CA LEU A 108 -1.93 28.39 1.26
C LEU A 108 -1.66 27.01 0.65
N GLN A 109 -2.23 26.72 -0.53
CA GLN A 109 -2.00 25.44 -1.22
C GLN A 109 -0.52 25.21 -1.50
N ALA A 110 0.18 26.18 -2.09
CA ALA A 110 1.62 26.06 -2.35
C ALA A 110 2.44 25.85 -1.07
N HIS A 111 2.04 26.48 0.03
CA HIS A 111 2.68 26.29 1.33
C HIS A 111 2.53 24.86 1.85
N ILE A 112 1.31 24.30 1.80
CA ILE A 112 1.05 22.91 2.20
C ILE A 112 1.74 21.92 1.26
N ASP A 113 1.63 22.10 -0.06
CA ASP A 113 2.24 21.23 -1.08
C ASP A 113 3.79 21.22 -0.99
N ALA A 114 4.39 22.29 -0.46
CA ALA A 114 5.82 22.38 -0.13
C ALA A 114 6.22 21.65 1.17
N GLY A 115 5.31 20.88 1.78
CA GLY A 115 5.59 20.02 2.92
C GLY A 115 5.23 20.60 4.29
N ARG A 116 4.45 21.70 4.34
CA ARG A 116 4.05 22.36 5.59
C ARG A 116 2.70 21.86 6.11
N GLY A 117 2.34 22.31 7.31
CA GLY A 117 1.22 21.78 8.07
C GLY A 117 -0.07 22.61 8.02
N PHE A 118 -1.20 21.94 8.10
CA PHE A 118 -2.51 22.53 8.34
C PHE A 118 -3.16 21.92 9.58
N VAL A 119 -3.81 22.76 10.39
CA VAL A 119 -4.66 22.33 11.52
C VAL A 119 -6.02 23.01 11.43
N GLY A 120 -7.09 22.24 11.25
CA GLY A 120 -8.46 22.73 11.33
C GLY A 120 -9.10 22.43 12.69
N VAL A 121 -9.75 23.42 13.30
CA VAL A 121 -10.46 23.28 14.57
C VAL A 121 -11.93 23.64 14.40
N HIS A 122 -12.80 22.69 14.77
CA HIS A 122 -14.26 22.74 14.79
C HIS A 122 -14.88 23.34 13.53
N ALA A 123 -15.13 24.65 13.51
CA ALA A 123 -15.80 25.31 12.40
C ALA A 123 -14.95 25.44 11.14
N ALA A 124 -13.67 25.07 11.17
CA ALA A 124 -12.85 24.99 9.97
C ALA A 124 -13.48 24.12 8.84
N ALA A 125 -14.35 23.16 9.17
CA ALA A 125 -15.11 22.38 8.18
C ALA A 125 -16.27 23.16 7.51
N ASP A 126 -16.66 24.31 8.07
CA ASP A 126 -17.66 25.26 7.57
C ASP A 126 -17.02 26.42 6.78
N THR A 127 -15.89 26.16 6.11
CA THR A 127 -15.05 27.18 5.45
C THR A 127 -14.75 26.79 4.00
N GLU A 128 -14.62 27.77 3.10
CA GLU A 128 -14.13 27.61 1.70
C GLU A 128 -14.87 26.53 0.87
N TYR A 129 -16.21 26.51 0.92
CA TYR A 129 -17.04 25.52 0.21
C TYR A 129 -16.77 25.45 -1.30
N GLY A 130 -16.45 26.58 -1.94
CA GLY A 130 -16.20 26.66 -3.38
C GLY A 130 -14.81 26.18 -3.81
N TRP A 131 -13.89 25.98 -2.87
CA TRP A 131 -12.50 25.62 -3.17
C TRP A 131 -12.27 24.13 -2.93
N GLY A 132 -12.14 23.37 -4.03
CA GLY A 132 -11.98 21.91 -4.00
C GLY A 132 -10.83 21.44 -3.11
N TYR A 133 -9.65 22.04 -3.29
CA TYR A 133 -8.45 21.72 -2.51
C TYR A 133 -8.66 21.87 -1.00
N TYR A 134 -9.39 22.89 -0.55
CA TYR A 134 -9.68 23.03 0.88
C TYR A 134 -10.55 21.90 1.43
N GLY A 135 -11.50 21.43 0.62
CA GLY A 135 -12.32 20.27 0.96
C GLY A 135 -11.47 19.02 1.22
N ASP A 136 -10.49 18.80 0.36
CA ASP A 136 -9.54 17.70 0.52
C ASP A 136 -8.62 17.94 1.73
N LEU A 137 -8.16 19.18 1.92
CA LEU A 137 -7.29 19.59 3.01
C LEU A 137 -7.95 19.39 4.39
N VAL A 138 -9.22 19.77 4.55
CA VAL A 138 -9.96 19.60 5.81
C VAL A 138 -10.51 18.18 5.96
N GLY A 139 -10.74 17.47 4.84
CA GLY A 139 -11.20 16.08 4.79
C GLY A 139 -12.72 15.91 4.76
N ALA A 140 -13.48 16.77 5.43
CA ALA A 140 -14.95 16.76 5.39
C ALA A 140 -15.53 18.17 5.55
N ARG A 141 -16.66 18.44 4.88
CA ARG A 141 -17.38 19.72 4.99
C ARG A 141 -18.57 19.63 5.93
N PHE A 142 -18.83 20.69 6.66
CA PHE A 142 -19.97 20.81 7.56
C PHE A 142 -21.32 20.66 6.83
N LYS A 143 -22.29 20.01 7.48
CA LYS A 143 -23.67 19.84 7.00
C LYS A 143 -24.69 20.37 8.00
N SER A 144 -24.63 19.89 9.25
CA SER A 144 -25.56 20.24 10.33
C SER A 144 -24.92 19.95 11.69
N HIS A 145 -25.53 20.39 12.77
CA HIS A 145 -25.18 19.98 14.12
C HIS A 145 -26.44 19.97 15.01
N PRO A 146 -26.50 19.14 16.07
CA PRO A 146 -27.54 19.24 17.08
C PRO A 146 -27.20 20.33 18.10
N ALA A 147 -28.01 20.46 19.15
CA ALA A 147 -27.66 21.31 20.28
C ALA A 147 -26.41 20.79 21.00
N ILE A 148 -25.66 21.72 21.61
CA ILE A 148 -24.53 21.41 22.50
C ILE A 148 -24.99 20.42 23.56
N GLN A 149 -24.33 19.27 23.62
CA GLN A 149 -24.68 18.20 24.55
C GLN A 149 -23.46 17.31 24.82
N GLN A 150 -23.58 16.44 25.80
CA GLN A 150 -22.54 15.46 26.08
C GLN A 150 -22.60 14.32 25.06
N ALA A 151 -21.44 13.84 24.61
CA ALA A 151 -21.31 12.61 23.82
C ALA A 151 -20.06 11.84 24.24
N ARG A 152 -20.07 10.53 23.97
CA ARG A 152 -18.91 9.64 24.10
C ARG A 152 -18.15 9.60 22.78
N LEU A 153 -16.88 9.96 22.83
CA LEU A 153 -15.93 9.74 21.74
C LEU A 153 -15.25 8.39 21.95
N LEU A 154 -15.00 7.68 20.86
CA LEU A 154 -14.18 6.47 20.80
C LEU A 154 -12.81 6.86 20.22
N THR A 155 -11.74 6.53 20.92
CA THR A 155 -10.37 6.76 20.44
C THR A 155 -9.93 5.55 19.64
N GLU A 156 -9.96 5.67 18.31
CA GLU A 156 -9.68 4.57 17.39
C GLU A 156 -8.18 4.31 17.22
N ASP A 157 -7.38 5.37 17.20
CA ASP A 157 -5.93 5.28 17.18
C ASP A 157 -5.34 6.03 18.38
N ARG A 158 -4.62 5.29 19.23
CA ARG A 158 -3.91 5.80 20.42
C ARG A 158 -2.39 5.88 20.21
N GLY A 159 -1.90 5.58 19.01
CA GLY A 159 -0.50 5.74 18.62
C GLY A 159 -0.16 7.15 18.14
N HIS A 160 -1.17 7.95 17.77
CA HIS A 160 -0.98 9.33 17.33
C HIS A 160 -0.70 10.27 18.53
N PRO A 161 0.23 11.25 18.42
CA PRO A 161 0.54 12.19 19.52
C PRO A 161 -0.66 12.96 20.06
N ALA A 162 -1.65 13.24 19.22
CA ALA A 162 -2.90 13.92 19.59
C ALA A 162 -3.87 13.09 20.45
N THR A 163 -3.70 11.77 20.51
CA THR A 163 -4.66 10.87 21.15
C THR A 163 -4.00 9.87 22.10
N ALA A 164 -2.66 9.82 22.17
CA ALA A 164 -1.90 8.89 23.01
C ALA A 164 -2.21 9.01 24.51
N HIS A 165 -2.55 10.21 24.99
CA HIS A 165 -2.94 10.46 26.38
C HIS A 165 -4.39 10.07 26.70
N LEU A 166 -5.21 9.82 25.68
CA LEU A 166 -6.63 9.52 25.85
C LEU A 166 -6.84 8.03 26.16
N GLY A 167 -7.94 7.75 26.88
CA GLY A 167 -8.46 6.39 27.03
C GLY A 167 -9.15 5.89 25.75
N GLU A 168 -9.61 4.64 25.77
CA GLU A 168 -10.40 4.05 24.67
C GLU A 168 -11.70 4.81 24.39
N SER A 169 -12.25 5.45 25.42
CA SER A 169 -13.35 6.39 25.27
C SER A 169 -13.10 7.66 26.08
N TRP A 170 -13.68 8.76 25.61
CA TRP A 170 -13.63 10.05 26.27
C TRP A 170 -14.98 10.73 26.15
N THR A 171 -15.63 11.01 27.28
CA THR A 171 -16.93 11.67 27.31
C THR A 171 -16.76 13.15 27.63
N ARG A 172 -17.32 14.02 26.80
CA ARG A 172 -17.26 15.48 27.00
C ARG A 172 -18.47 16.17 26.37
N THR A 173 -18.61 17.46 26.66
CA THR A 173 -19.67 18.33 26.10
C THR A 173 -19.08 19.23 25.02
N ASP A 174 -19.70 19.25 23.85
CA ASP A 174 -19.34 20.11 22.72
C ASP A 174 -20.52 20.22 21.74
N GLU A 175 -20.33 20.90 20.61
CA GLU A 175 -21.25 20.88 19.47
C GLU A 175 -20.78 19.86 18.41
N TRP A 176 -21.62 18.88 18.08
CA TRP A 176 -21.24 17.72 17.27
C TRP A 176 -21.57 17.91 15.79
N TYR A 177 -20.58 18.21 14.96
CA TYR A 177 -20.80 18.41 13.53
C TYR A 177 -21.13 17.10 12.81
N ASN A 178 -22.23 17.09 12.07
CA ASN A 178 -22.48 16.18 10.97
C ASN A 178 -21.81 16.73 9.71
N TYR A 179 -21.25 15.83 8.90
CA TYR A 179 -20.53 16.19 7.68
C TYR A 179 -21.33 15.85 6.42
N GLN A 180 -21.02 16.52 5.31
CA GLN A 180 -21.65 16.25 4.00
C GLN A 180 -21.31 14.85 3.47
N ALA A 181 -20.11 14.39 3.78
CA ALA A 181 -19.61 13.06 3.46
C ALA A 181 -18.80 12.53 4.65
N ASN A 182 -18.79 11.21 4.82
CA ASN A 182 -17.94 10.56 5.81
C ASN A 182 -16.49 10.55 5.29
N PRO A 183 -15.51 11.13 6.02
CA PRO A 183 -14.14 11.26 5.55
C PRO A 183 -13.30 9.98 5.63
N ARG A 184 -13.79 8.91 6.27
CA ARG A 184 -12.99 7.72 6.61
C ARG A 184 -12.26 7.08 5.42
N SER A 185 -12.79 7.20 4.20
CA SER A 185 -12.14 6.66 3.00
C SER A 185 -10.90 7.45 2.56
N SER A 186 -10.78 8.71 2.96
CA SER A 186 -9.71 9.62 2.54
C SER A 186 -8.81 10.09 3.69
N VAL A 187 -9.16 9.81 4.95
CA VAL A 187 -8.41 10.24 6.13
C VAL A 187 -8.07 9.11 7.09
N HIS A 188 -7.05 9.30 7.92
CA HIS A 188 -6.78 8.46 9.08
C HIS A 188 -7.58 8.93 10.29
N VAL A 189 -8.61 8.17 10.66
CA VAL A 189 -9.51 8.53 11.76
C VAL A 189 -8.83 8.25 13.11
N LEU A 190 -8.74 9.28 13.95
CA LEU A 190 -8.17 9.19 15.30
C LEU A 190 -9.25 9.03 16.35
N GLN A 191 -10.39 9.69 16.17
CA GLN A 191 -11.56 9.57 17.04
C GLN A 191 -12.86 9.61 16.24
N SER A 192 -13.87 8.89 16.74
CA SER A 192 -15.25 8.95 16.26
C SER A 192 -16.23 9.21 17.39
N LEU A 193 -17.41 9.72 17.05
CA LEU A 193 -18.53 9.84 17.98
C LEU A 193 -19.32 8.52 18.04
N ASP A 194 -19.68 8.12 19.25
CA ASP A 194 -20.67 7.07 19.47
C ASP A 194 -22.07 7.71 19.43
N GLU A 195 -22.73 7.62 18.27
CA GLU A 195 -24.07 8.18 18.05
C GLU A 195 -25.16 7.59 18.97
N SER A 196 -24.90 6.47 19.66
CA SER A 196 -25.84 5.96 20.68
C SER A 196 -25.82 6.77 22.00
N SER A 197 -24.80 7.61 22.19
CA SER A 197 -24.58 8.37 23.42
C SER A 197 -25.20 9.78 23.42
N TYR A 198 -25.70 10.25 22.27
CA TYR A 198 -26.28 11.58 22.10
C TYR A 198 -27.38 11.57 21.03
N SER A 199 -28.06 12.70 20.82
CA SER A 199 -29.13 12.81 19.82
C SER A 199 -28.76 13.77 18.68
N GLY A 200 -29.16 13.42 17.45
CA GLY A 200 -28.97 14.24 16.25
C GLY A 200 -27.72 13.94 15.42
N GLY A 201 -27.05 12.81 15.67
CA GLY A 201 -26.08 12.24 14.73
C GLY A 201 -26.77 11.75 13.45
N GLU A 202 -26.14 11.98 12.30
CA GLU A 202 -26.67 11.64 10.97
C GLU A 202 -25.70 10.80 10.12
N MET A 203 -24.58 10.37 10.69
CA MET A 203 -23.46 9.76 9.96
C MET A 203 -23.42 8.24 10.11
N GLY A 204 -23.96 7.69 11.21
CA GLY A 204 -23.86 6.28 11.58
C GLY A 204 -22.44 5.93 12.02
N ASP A 205 -21.51 5.88 11.06
CA ASP A 205 -20.08 5.96 11.34
C ASP A 205 -19.66 7.42 11.34
N HIS A 206 -19.24 7.95 12.49
CA HIS A 206 -19.08 9.39 12.71
C HIS A 206 -17.66 9.79 13.12
N PRO A 207 -16.68 9.81 12.19
CA PRO A 207 -15.37 10.39 12.45
C PRO A 207 -15.48 11.84 12.92
N ILE A 208 -14.73 12.21 13.95
CA ILE A 208 -14.74 13.57 14.53
C ILE A 208 -13.34 14.16 14.72
N THR A 209 -12.28 13.35 14.67
CA THR A 209 -10.90 13.83 14.66
C THR A 209 -10.06 12.92 13.78
N TRP A 210 -9.27 13.50 12.87
CA TRP A 210 -8.50 12.75 11.90
C TRP A 210 -7.23 13.49 11.45
N CYS A 211 -6.35 12.76 10.77
CA CYS A 211 -5.20 13.32 10.09
C CYS A 211 -5.00 12.66 8.72
N HIS A 212 -4.31 13.32 7.81
CA HIS A 212 -3.84 12.70 6.56
C HIS A 212 -2.65 13.48 5.97
N ALA A 213 -2.03 12.91 4.94
CA ALA A 213 -1.12 13.65 4.08
C ALA A 213 -1.92 14.47 3.05
N GLN A 214 -1.46 15.69 2.75
CA GLN A 214 -1.98 16.52 1.67
C GLN A 214 -0.81 16.90 0.76
N GLY A 215 -0.70 16.25 -0.41
CA GLY A 215 0.52 16.35 -1.21
C GLY A 215 1.74 15.90 -0.40
N SER A 216 2.77 16.75 -0.32
CA SER A 216 3.93 16.52 0.56
C SER A 216 3.72 17.02 2.01
N GLY A 217 2.61 17.74 2.26
CA GLY A 217 2.25 18.35 3.53
C GLY A 217 1.44 17.45 4.45
N ARG A 218 1.02 18.00 5.60
CA ARG A 218 0.31 17.27 6.66
C ARG A 218 -0.95 18.04 7.06
N SER A 219 -2.07 17.34 7.16
CA SER A 219 -3.33 17.88 7.66
C SER A 219 -3.78 17.17 8.92
N PHE A 220 -4.21 17.94 9.91
CA PHE A 220 -4.91 17.48 11.10
C PHE A 220 -6.21 18.26 11.26
N TYR A 221 -7.30 17.58 11.58
CA TYR A 221 -8.57 18.22 11.87
C TYR A 221 -9.23 17.60 13.10
N THR A 222 -9.86 18.45 13.91
CA THR A 222 -10.77 18.02 14.97
C THR A 222 -12.06 18.82 14.88
N GLY A 223 -13.21 18.14 14.91
CA GLY A 223 -14.54 18.74 15.02
C GLY A 223 -14.87 19.28 16.41
N LEU A 224 -13.94 19.17 17.35
CA LEU A 224 -14.06 19.64 18.74
C LEU A 224 -13.58 21.09 18.87
N GLY A 225 -14.07 21.79 19.90
CA GLY A 225 -13.62 23.14 20.22
C GLY A 225 -14.64 24.24 19.91
N HIS A 226 -15.94 23.91 19.88
CA HIS A 226 -17.00 24.91 19.81
C HIS A 226 -17.02 25.77 21.07
N THR A 227 -17.02 25.12 22.24
CA THR A 227 -17.23 25.78 23.53
C THR A 227 -15.93 26.40 24.07
N ALA A 228 -16.03 27.52 24.79
CA ALA A 228 -14.86 28.15 25.41
C ALA A 228 -14.24 27.24 26.49
N GLU A 229 -15.08 26.47 27.20
CA GLU A 229 -14.70 25.51 28.24
C GLU A 229 -13.78 24.41 27.71
N SER A 230 -13.92 24.04 26.43
CA SER A 230 -13.03 23.08 25.76
C SER A 230 -11.57 23.46 25.96
N TYR A 231 -11.23 24.74 25.80
CA TYR A 231 -9.86 25.23 25.86
C TYR A 231 -9.27 25.30 27.28
N ALA A 232 -10.08 25.05 28.32
CA ALA A 232 -9.65 24.83 29.69
C ALA A 232 -9.43 23.33 30.02
N ASP A 233 -9.96 22.40 29.22
CA ASP A 233 -9.82 20.96 29.42
C ASP A 233 -8.38 20.50 29.09
N PRO A 234 -7.63 19.93 30.05
CA PRO A 234 -6.28 19.43 29.80
C PRO A 234 -6.20 18.38 28.68
N ALA A 235 -7.20 17.51 28.55
CA ALA A 235 -7.21 16.46 27.53
C ALA A 235 -7.41 17.05 26.12
N PHE A 236 -8.26 18.09 25.98
CA PHE A 236 -8.42 18.78 24.70
C PHE A 236 -7.18 19.60 24.33
N ARG A 237 -6.57 20.28 25.31
CA ARG A 237 -5.32 21.03 25.07
C ARG A 237 -4.18 20.11 24.62
N ALA A 238 -4.08 18.91 25.21
CA ALA A 238 -3.11 17.91 24.78
C ALA A 238 -3.41 17.35 23.38
N LEU A 239 -4.69 17.21 23.01
CA LEU A 239 -5.09 16.85 21.64
C LEU A 239 -4.67 17.92 20.62
N LEU A 240 -4.93 19.20 20.91
CA LEU A 240 -4.49 20.31 20.06
C LEU A 240 -2.97 20.34 19.93
N LEU A 241 -2.23 20.17 21.03
CA LEU A 241 -0.77 20.13 21.01
C LEU A 241 -0.24 18.99 20.15
N GLY A 242 -0.76 17.78 20.32
CA GLY A 242 -0.30 16.62 19.55
C GLY A 242 -0.65 16.72 18.05
N GLY A 243 -1.83 17.27 17.72
CA GLY A 243 -2.22 17.54 16.34
C GLY A 243 -1.34 18.59 15.68
N LEU A 244 -1.03 19.66 16.40
CA LEU A 244 -0.13 20.71 15.93
C LEU A 244 1.32 20.23 15.77
N ARG A 245 1.85 19.46 16.72
CA ARG A 245 3.20 18.88 16.60
C ARG A 245 3.31 17.94 15.39
N TYR A 246 2.27 17.16 15.10
CA TYR A 246 2.21 16.38 13.87
C TYR A 246 2.19 17.27 12.62
N ALA A 247 1.27 18.23 12.53
CA ALA A 247 1.14 19.10 11.37
C ALA A 247 2.44 19.87 11.08
N SER A 248 3.10 20.39 12.12
CA SER A 248 4.40 21.08 12.04
C SER A 248 5.58 20.16 11.68
N GLY A 249 5.39 18.84 11.62
CA GLY A 249 6.45 17.87 11.28
C GLY A 249 7.42 17.60 12.43
N VAL A 250 7.03 17.97 13.65
CA VAL A 250 7.84 17.88 14.86
C VAL A 250 7.70 16.50 15.51
N ALA A 251 6.47 15.97 15.54
CA ALA A 251 6.19 14.62 16.02
C ALA A 251 5.78 13.72 14.84
N PRO A 252 6.46 12.58 14.62
CA PRO A 252 6.04 11.64 13.59
C PRO A 252 4.74 10.96 14.01
N ALA A 253 3.84 10.75 13.06
CA ALA A 253 2.66 9.94 13.25
C ALA A 253 2.27 9.23 11.96
N ASN A 254 1.71 8.03 12.06
CA ASN A 254 1.13 7.35 10.90
C ASN A 254 -0.24 7.96 10.61
N CYS A 255 -0.28 8.84 9.62
CA CYS A 255 -1.51 9.40 9.06
C CYS A 255 -1.71 8.96 7.61
N SER A 256 -1.11 7.83 7.21
CA SER A 256 -1.58 7.14 6.00
C SER A 256 -3.02 6.72 6.23
N THR A 257 -3.82 6.65 5.17
CA THR A 257 -5.20 6.18 5.24
C THR A 257 -5.23 4.73 5.72
N SER A 258 -5.18 4.55 7.04
CA SER A 258 -5.20 3.25 7.71
C SER A 258 -6.62 2.74 7.67
N SER A 259 -7.05 2.27 6.50
CA SER A 259 -8.26 1.46 6.44
C SER A 259 -7.90 0.05 6.92
N SER A 260 -7.88 -0.14 8.23
CA SER A 260 -8.06 -1.46 8.83
C SER A 260 -9.11 -1.34 9.95
N THR A 261 -10.36 -1.16 9.57
CA THR A 261 -11.49 -1.28 10.50
C THR A 261 -11.76 -2.77 10.68
N THR A 262 -11.72 -3.31 11.90
CA THR A 262 -12.08 -4.72 12.15
C THR A 262 -13.48 -4.80 12.74
N ARG A 263 -14.31 -5.72 12.23
CA ARG A 263 -15.61 -6.06 12.80
C ARG A 263 -15.60 -7.50 13.29
N THR A 264 -15.72 -7.68 14.61
CA THR A 264 -15.89 -9.00 15.22
C THR A 264 -17.38 -9.30 15.44
N VAL A 265 -17.78 -10.53 15.18
CA VAL A 265 -19.18 -10.99 15.20
C VAL A 265 -19.21 -12.39 15.81
N GLU A 266 -20.19 -12.64 16.67
CA GLU A 266 -20.47 -13.98 17.20
C GLU A 266 -20.94 -14.91 16.08
N GLY A 267 -20.43 -16.14 16.06
CA GLY A 267 -20.73 -17.13 15.04
C GLY A 267 -22.23 -17.44 14.98
N GLU A 268 -22.87 -17.57 16.14
CA GLU A 268 -24.29 -17.81 16.31
C GLU A 268 -25.18 -16.61 15.95
N ALA A 269 -24.62 -15.41 15.73
CA ALA A 269 -25.37 -14.22 15.34
C ALA A 269 -25.73 -14.19 13.83
N TYR A 270 -25.95 -15.37 13.23
CA TYR A 270 -26.34 -15.49 11.83
C TYR A 270 -27.80 -15.06 11.63
N SER A 271 -28.04 -14.38 10.51
CA SER A 271 -29.36 -13.88 10.11
C SER A 271 -30.15 -14.87 9.24
N SER A 272 -29.46 -15.82 8.63
CA SER A 272 -30.02 -16.91 7.82
C SER A 272 -29.06 -18.09 7.81
N GLY A 273 -29.54 -19.31 7.58
CA GLY A 273 -28.68 -20.49 7.56
C GLY A 273 -29.41 -21.75 7.11
N SER A 274 -28.64 -22.79 6.78
CA SER A 274 -29.12 -24.15 6.51
C SER A 274 -28.22 -25.16 7.20
N GLY A 275 -28.82 -26.12 7.91
CA GLY A 275 -28.14 -27.20 8.64
C GLY A 275 -27.50 -26.80 9.97
N VAL A 276 -27.05 -25.55 10.09
CA VAL A 276 -26.41 -25.00 11.30
C VAL A 276 -27.39 -24.74 12.45
N GLN A 277 -26.90 -24.86 13.68
CA GLN A 277 -27.64 -24.58 14.93
C GLN A 277 -26.73 -23.92 15.96
N ILE A 278 -27.32 -23.37 17.03
CA ILE A 278 -26.56 -22.83 18.15
C ILE A 278 -26.16 -23.97 19.09
N ALA A 279 -24.87 -24.09 19.42
CA ALA A 279 -24.37 -25.03 20.41
C ALA A 279 -23.84 -24.30 21.66
N GLY A 280 -23.97 -24.93 22.83
CA GLY A 280 -23.54 -24.34 24.10
C GLY A 280 -22.15 -24.82 24.49
N HIS A 281 -21.19 -23.90 24.61
CA HIS A 281 -19.81 -24.17 24.98
C HIS A 281 -19.32 -23.10 25.95
N ALA A 282 -19.15 -23.46 27.23
CA ALA A 282 -18.78 -22.49 28.28
C ALA A 282 -17.50 -21.66 28.01
N PRO A 283 -16.46 -22.16 27.31
CA PRO A 283 -15.27 -21.40 26.93
C PRO A 283 -15.42 -20.56 25.65
N ALA A 284 -16.59 -20.59 25.00
CA ALA A 284 -16.93 -19.71 23.89
C ALA A 284 -17.26 -18.29 24.39
N SER A 285 -17.05 -17.28 23.55
CA SER A 285 -17.62 -15.95 23.74
C SER A 285 -19.15 -16.09 23.86
N GLY A 286 -19.75 -15.41 24.83
CA GLY A 286 -21.19 -15.58 25.12
C GLY A 286 -21.62 -16.98 25.59
N GLY A 287 -20.70 -17.95 25.69
CA GLY A 287 -20.99 -19.34 26.04
C GLY A 287 -21.66 -20.15 24.92
N GLN A 288 -21.68 -19.64 23.69
CA GLN A 288 -22.37 -20.25 22.55
C GLN A 288 -21.50 -20.22 21.29
N THR A 289 -21.82 -21.08 20.32
CA THR A 289 -21.16 -21.14 19.01
C THR A 289 -22.19 -21.37 17.91
N LEU A 290 -21.81 -21.07 16.68
CA LEU A 290 -22.39 -21.71 15.50
C LEU A 290 -21.87 -23.15 15.42
N GLY A 291 -22.73 -24.12 15.63
CA GLY A 291 -22.37 -25.53 15.66
C GLY A 291 -23.30 -26.42 14.84
N TYR A 292 -23.16 -27.73 15.06
CA TYR A 292 -23.82 -28.78 14.26
C TYR A 292 -23.51 -28.68 12.76
N ILE A 293 -22.35 -28.14 12.42
CA ILE A 293 -21.94 -27.89 11.04
C ILE A 293 -21.56 -29.21 10.37
N ASP A 294 -22.30 -29.58 9.33
CA ASP A 294 -21.98 -30.67 8.41
C ASP A 294 -21.52 -30.15 7.03
N ASN A 295 -20.97 -31.04 6.20
CA ASN A 295 -20.54 -30.67 4.85
C ASN A 295 -21.73 -30.22 3.97
N GLY A 296 -21.66 -28.99 3.47
CA GLY A 296 -22.70 -28.38 2.62
C GLY A 296 -23.57 -27.35 3.34
N ASP A 297 -23.42 -27.23 4.66
CA ASP A 297 -24.14 -26.25 5.46
C ASP A 297 -23.63 -24.83 5.25
N TRP A 298 -24.42 -23.84 5.66
CA TRP A 298 -24.05 -22.43 5.52
C TRP A 298 -24.76 -21.52 6.51
N ALA A 299 -24.15 -20.36 6.77
CA ALA A 299 -24.68 -19.28 7.59
C ALA A 299 -24.48 -17.91 6.90
N GLY A 300 -25.47 -17.03 6.94
CA GLY A 300 -25.46 -15.70 6.32
C GLY A 300 -25.62 -14.59 7.35
N TYR A 301 -24.83 -13.52 7.22
CA TYR A 301 -24.74 -12.41 8.17
C TYR A 301 -25.10 -11.09 7.47
N ALA A 302 -26.39 -10.77 7.45
CA ALA A 302 -26.94 -9.65 6.68
C ALA A 302 -26.33 -8.28 7.01
N THR A 303 -25.89 -8.08 8.26
CA THR A 303 -25.33 -6.80 8.70
C THR A 303 -23.83 -6.69 8.47
N VAL A 304 -23.15 -7.76 8.06
CA VAL A 304 -21.69 -7.79 7.85
C VAL A 304 -21.40 -7.58 6.37
N PRO A 305 -20.91 -6.41 5.96
CA PRO A 305 -20.62 -6.16 4.55
C PRO A 305 -19.40 -6.98 4.09
N THR A 306 -19.32 -7.30 2.81
CA THR A 306 -18.09 -7.80 2.17
C THR A 306 -17.38 -6.72 1.34
N ALA A 307 -18.03 -5.58 1.13
CA ALA A 307 -17.41 -4.41 0.52
C ALA A 307 -16.24 -3.95 1.38
N GLY A 308 -15.08 -3.79 0.75
CA GLY A 308 -13.84 -3.41 1.43
C GLY A 308 -13.23 -4.49 2.34
N ALA A 309 -13.79 -5.69 2.41
CA ALA A 309 -13.19 -6.78 3.20
C ALA A 309 -11.81 -7.15 2.63
N ALA A 310 -10.85 -7.36 3.52
CA ALA A 310 -9.46 -7.68 3.18
C ALA A 310 -8.92 -8.90 3.93
N ARG A 311 -9.38 -9.12 5.16
CA ARG A 311 -9.00 -10.31 5.94
C ARG A 311 -10.20 -10.87 6.69
N PHE A 312 -10.24 -12.19 6.81
CA PHE A 312 -11.17 -12.93 7.65
C PHE A 312 -10.40 -13.77 8.66
N SER A 313 -10.84 -13.78 9.91
CA SER A 313 -10.37 -14.73 10.92
C SER A 313 -11.54 -15.30 11.71
N ALA A 314 -11.44 -16.55 12.16
CA ALA A 314 -12.46 -17.18 12.99
C ALA A 314 -11.82 -17.92 14.16
N ARG A 315 -12.40 -17.79 15.35
CA ARG A 315 -12.13 -18.67 16.50
C ARG A 315 -13.04 -19.89 16.37
N VAL A 316 -12.44 -21.07 16.31
CA VAL A 316 -13.11 -22.32 15.95
C VAL A 316 -12.68 -23.46 16.86
N SER A 317 -13.55 -24.46 17.05
CA SER A 317 -13.26 -25.71 17.75
C SER A 317 -13.71 -26.92 16.92
N SER A 318 -13.08 -28.09 17.11
CA SER A 318 -13.43 -29.30 16.37
C SER A 318 -13.03 -30.55 17.14
N ALA A 319 -14.04 -31.35 17.52
CA ALA A 319 -13.86 -32.77 17.84
C ALA A 319 -14.25 -33.70 16.68
N GLY A 320 -14.64 -33.11 15.55
CA GLY A 320 -15.09 -33.78 14.34
C GLY A 320 -13.97 -34.03 13.34
N ALA A 321 -14.31 -33.96 12.05
CA ALA A 321 -13.35 -34.19 10.96
C ALA A 321 -12.48 -32.96 10.60
N GLY A 322 -12.76 -31.78 11.19
CA GLY A 322 -12.27 -30.51 10.67
C GLY A 322 -12.90 -30.19 9.31
N GLY A 323 -12.35 -29.22 8.58
CA GLY A 323 -12.87 -28.87 7.26
C GLY A 323 -12.37 -27.53 6.75
N ALA A 324 -13.23 -26.80 6.05
CA ALA A 324 -12.94 -25.46 5.56
C ALA A 324 -14.17 -24.56 5.61
N ILE A 325 -13.93 -23.26 5.78
CA ILE A 325 -14.91 -22.19 5.66
C ILE A 325 -14.60 -21.45 4.35
N ASP A 326 -15.56 -21.40 3.42
CA ASP A 326 -15.50 -20.45 2.30
C ASP A 326 -16.23 -19.16 2.69
N ILE A 327 -15.54 -18.03 2.53
CA ILE A 327 -16.07 -16.68 2.75
C ILE A 327 -16.69 -16.23 1.42
N ARG A 328 -18.00 -15.99 1.39
CA ARG A 328 -18.75 -15.66 0.17
C ARG A 328 -19.45 -14.31 0.27
N SER A 329 -19.67 -13.70 -0.90
CA SER A 329 -20.41 -12.44 -1.03
C SER A 329 -21.83 -12.64 -1.52
N GLY A 330 -22.79 -12.04 -0.82
CA GLY A 330 -24.17 -11.84 -1.28
C GLY A 330 -25.10 -13.04 -1.09
N SER A 331 -24.62 -14.27 -1.28
CA SER A 331 -25.39 -15.49 -1.05
C SER A 331 -24.51 -16.71 -0.78
N ALA A 332 -25.11 -17.82 -0.33
CA ALA A 332 -24.42 -19.10 -0.15
C ALA A 332 -23.84 -19.68 -1.46
N THR A 333 -24.38 -19.29 -2.62
CA THR A 333 -23.84 -19.68 -3.94
C THR A 333 -23.07 -18.54 -4.62
N GLY A 334 -22.89 -17.42 -3.93
CA GLY A 334 -22.18 -16.25 -4.45
C GLY A 334 -20.67 -16.47 -4.57
N PRO A 335 -19.94 -15.48 -5.13
CA PRO A 335 -18.50 -15.57 -5.33
C PRO A 335 -17.75 -15.85 -4.03
N VAL A 336 -16.77 -16.75 -4.08
CA VAL A 336 -15.83 -16.98 -2.98
C VAL A 336 -14.81 -15.83 -2.97
N LEU A 337 -14.70 -15.18 -1.82
CA LEU A 337 -13.79 -14.08 -1.56
C LEU A 337 -12.44 -14.58 -1.03
N GLY A 338 -12.47 -15.65 -0.24
CA GLY A 338 -11.34 -16.40 0.27
C GLY A 338 -11.83 -17.66 1.00
N SER A 339 -10.92 -18.55 1.37
CA SER A 339 -11.25 -19.76 2.13
C SER A 339 -10.19 -20.04 3.19
N VAL A 340 -10.60 -20.62 4.31
CA VAL A 340 -9.70 -20.97 5.42
C VAL A 340 -9.95 -22.40 5.90
N THR A 341 -8.87 -23.17 6.09
CA THR A 341 -8.94 -24.53 6.64
C THR A 341 -9.10 -24.49 8.16
N VAL A 342 -9.99 -25.34 8.68
CA VAL A 342 -10.22 -25.54 10.11
C VAL A 342 -9.63 -26.90 10.51
N PRO A 343 -8.58 -26.92 11.36
CA PRO A 343 -8.00 -28.16 11.84
C PRO A 343 -8.87 -28.83 12.92
N VAL A 344 -8.65 -30.13 13.15
CA VAL A 344 -9.16 -30.82 14.34
C VAL A 344 -8.44 -30.28 15.57
N THR A 345 -9.18 -29.69 16.51
CA THR A 345 -8.58 -29.02 17.69
C THR A 345 -8.44 -29.95 18.89
N GLY A 346 -9.04 -31.14 18.84
CA GLY A 346 -8.97 -32.15 19.89
C GLY A 346 -10.17 -32.15 20.84
N GLY A 347 -11.16 -31.28 20.63
CA GLY A 347 -12.39 -31.24 21.42
C GLY A 347 -13.24 -30.01 21.12
N TRP A 348 -14.55 -30.09 21.39
CA TRP A 348 -15.50 -28.98 21.19
C TRP A 348 -15.23 -27.76 22.10
N GLU A 349 -14.54 -27.99 23.21
CA GLU A 349 -14.15 -26.95 24.18
C GLU A 349 -12.74 -26.38 23.92
N THR A 350 -12.04 -26.88 22.90
CA THR A 350 -10.66 -26.46 22.58
C THR A 350 -10.68 -25.59 21.33
N PHE A 351 -10.42 -24.29 21.51
CA PHE A 351 -10.50 -23.31 20.44
C PHE A 351 -9.13 -22.92 19.89
N THR A 352 -9.06 -22.69 18.59
CA THR A 352 -7.94 -22.04 17.90
C THR A 352 -8.45 -20.94 16.98
N THR A 353 -7.59 -20.01 16.58
CA THR A 353 -7.92 -19.02 15.56
C THR A 353 -7.35 -19.47 14.21
N VAL A 354 -8.18 -19.37 13.18
CA VAL A 354 -7.79 -19.55 11.77
C VAL A 354 -8.00 -18.24 11.02
N SER A 355 -7.23 -17.99 9.96
CA SER A 355 -7.40 -16.75 9.17
C SER A 355 -7.03 -16.92 7.70
N THR A 356 -7.60 -16.08 6.85
CA THR A 356 -7.26 -15.95 5.42
C THR A 356 -7.44 -14.50 4.98
N ASP A 357 -6.68 -14.08 3.97
CA ASP A 357 -7.01 -12.87 3.23
C ASP A 357 -8.24 -13.13 2.35
N VAL A 358 -9.02 -12.08 2.10
CA VAL A 358 -10.25 -12.13 1.31
C VAL A 358 -10.30 -10.97 0.32
N ASN A 359 -10.89 -11.21 -0.84
CA ASN A 359 -11.19 -10.14 -1.79
C ASN A 359 -12.44 -9.37 -1.36
N ALA A 360 -12.51 -8.08 -1.69
CA ALA A 360 -13.73 -7.31 -1.49
C ALA A 360 -14.88 -7.86 -2.36
N GLY A 361 -16.06 -7.99 -1.77
CA GLY A 361 -17.31 -8.36 -2.43
C GLY A 361 -18.28 -7.18 -2.55
N THR A 362 -19.51 -7.46 -2.92
CA THR A 362 -20.56 -6.45 -3.18
C THR A 362 -21.89 -6.73 -2.44
N GLY A 363 -21.85 -7.46 -1.32
CA GLY A 363 -23.06 -7.83 -0.57
C GLY A 363 -22.79 -8.23 0.88
N PRO A 364 -23.78 -8.81 1.58
CA PRO A 364 -23.56 -9.37 2.93
C PRO A 364 -22.68 -10.61 2.91
N LEU A 365 -22.05 -10.90 4.05
CA LEU A 365 -21.19 -12.07 4.23
C LEU A 365 -22.01 -13.37 4.32
N TYR A 366 -21.55 -14.40 3.62
CA TYR A 366 -22.00 -15.77 3.78
C TYR A 366 -20.80 -16.68 4.07
N LEU A 367 -20.95 -17.60 5.01
CA LEU A 367 -19.98 -18.66 5.28
C LEU A 367 -20.60 -19.98 4.81
N THR A 368 -19.88 -20.73 3.96
CA THR A 368 -20.27 -22.10 3.58
C THR A 368 -19.22 -23.08 4.05
N PHE A 369 -19.66 -24.25 4.54
CA PHE A 369 -18.81 -25.19 5.22
C PHE A 369 -18.60 -26.44 4.37
N ARG A 370 -17.34 -26.86 4.23
CA ARG A 370 -16.94 -28.04 3.44
C ARG A 370 -16.07 -28.96 4.27
N GLY A 371 -16.24 -30.26 4.13
CA GLY A 371 -15.46 -31.25 4.87
C GLY A 371 -15.87 -32.69 4.56
N GLY A 372 -15.43 -33.60 5.42
CA GLY A 372 -15.77 -35.02 5.37
C GLY A 372 -17.20 -35.32 5.82
N ALA A 373 -17.51 -36.60 6.04
CA ALA A 373 -18.80 -37.00 6.59
C ALA A 373 -18.86 -36.78 8.11
N GLY A 374 -20.03 -36.35 8.61
CA GLY A 374 -20.30 -36.06 10.02
C GLY A 374 -19.86 -34.65 10.43
N ALA A 375 -20.03 -34.35 11.72
CA ALA A 375 -19.79 -33.02 12.27
C ALA A 375 -18.36 -32.54 11.97
N LEU A 376 -18.24 -31.29 11.52
CA LEU A 376 -16.98 -30.71 11.08
C LEU A 376 -16.29 -29.97 12.22
N PHE A 377 -16.85 -28.84 12.65
CA PHE A 377 -16.30 -27.90 13.62
C PHE A 377 -17.40 -26.92 14.07
N ASP A 378 -17.09 -26.10 15.07
CA ASP A 378 -17.92 -24.99 15.54
C ASP A 378 -17.19 -23.66 15.32
N VAL A 379 -17.94 -22.59 15.08
CA VAL A 379 -17.43 -21.21 14.97
C VAL A 379 -17.95 -20.41 16.16
N ASP A 380 -17.02 -19.98 17.01
CA ASP A 380 -17.31 -19.13 18.17
C ASP A 380 -17.46 -17.67 17.76
N THR A 381 -16.40 -17.05 17.28
CA THR A 381 -16.42 -15.67 16.76
C THR A 381 -15.72 -15.64 15.42
N PHE A 382 -16.06 -14.65 14.59
CA PHE A 382 -15.24 -14.28 13.45
C PHE A 382 -15.03 -12.77 13.36
N THR A 383 -13.95 -12.38 12.72
CA THR A 383 -13.56 -10.99 12.50
C THR A 383 -13.32 -10.76 11.01
N VAL A 384 -13.94 -9.72 10.47
CA VAL A 384 -13.63 -9.19 9.14
C VAL A 384 -12.84 -7.91 9.30
N ALA A 385 -11.63 -7.86 8.75
CA ALA A 385 -10.87 -6.63 8.60
C ALA A 385 -11.24 -5.96 7.27
N TYR A 386 -11.55 -4.67 7.32
CA TYR A 386 -11.98 -3.83 6.23
C TYR A 386 -10.93 -2.77 5.93
N GLY A 387 -10.69 -2.61 4.64
CA GLY A 387 -9.70 -1.70 4.10
C GLY A 387 -8.39 -2.39 3.77
N THR A 388 -7.51 -1.65 3.11
CA THR A 388 -6.21 -2.15 2.69
C THR A 388 -5.34 -2.38 3.93
N THR A 389 -5.30 -3.61 4.45
CA THR A 389 -4.03 -4.05 5.06
C THR A 389 -2.98 -3.80 3.97
N PRO A 390 -1.93 -2.98 4.20
CA PRO A 390 -0.90 -2.79 3.19
C PRO A 390 -0.39 -4.17 2.84
N ARG A 391 -0.82 -4.67 1.69
CA ARG A 391 -0.46 -6.00 1.28
C ARG A 391 1.05 -5.97 1.11
N ALA A 392 1.75 -6.80 1.88
CA ALA A 392 3.18 -6.97 1.66
C ALA A 392 3.36 -7.28 0.17
N LEU A 393 4.18 -6.49 -0.50
CA LEU A 393 4.36 -6.65 -1.94
C LEU A 393 4.88 -8.06 -2.23
N ALA A 394 4.33 -8.70 -3.26
CA ALA A 394 4.66 -10.07 -3.60
C ALA A 394 6.11 -10.14 -4.09
N SER A 395 6.99 -10.74 -3.29
CA SER A 395 8.42 -10.89 -3.59
C SER A 395 8.71 -11.91 -4.70
N ASP A 396 7.68 -12.57 -5.21
CA ASP A 396 7.67 -13.63 -6.21
C ASP A 396 6.86 -13.25 -7.47
N VAL A 397 6.38 -12.00 -7.56
CA VAL A 397 5.83 -11.42 -8.80
C VAL A 397 6.70 -10.29 -9.29
N HIS A 398 7.27 -10.48 -10.49
CA HIS A 398 8.35 -9.65 -11.02
C HIS A 398 7.90 -8.94 -12.30
N LEU A 399 8.03 -7.61 -12.39
CA LEU A 399 7.62 -6.84 -13.57
C LEU A 399 8.86 -6.42 -14.39
N PHE A 400 8.94 -6.77 -15.67
CA PHE A 400 10.01 -6.26 -16.53
C PHE A 400 9.90 -4.73 -16.67
N TYR A 401 10.99 -4.02 -16.40
CA TYR A 401 11.04 -2.56 -16.29
C TYR A 401 12.19 -1.99 -17.13
N TYR A 402 11.88 -0.95 -17.92
CA TYR A 402 12.74 -0.42 -18.97
C TYR A 402 13.07 1.06 -18.70
N PRO A 403 14.30 1.35 -18.25
CA PRO A 403 14.76 2.69 -17.87
C PRO A 403 15.49 3.39 -19.02
N TRP A 404 14.99 3.28 -20.26
CA TRP A 404 15.69 3.76 -21.45
C TRP A 404 14.99 4.92 -22.16
N TYR A 405 13.89 5.42 -21.62
CA TYR A 405 13.16 6.54 -22.19
C TYR A 405 13.85 7.86 -21.85
N GLY A 406 13.80 8.83 -22.76
CA GLY A 406 14.48 10.11 -22.60
C GLY A 406 13.70 11.24 -23.23
N SER A 407 13.71 12.41 -22.59
CA SER A 407 13.06 13.63 -23.08
C SER A 407 14.05 14.79 -23.14
N PRO A 408 13.86 15.75 -24.07
CA PRO A 408 14.69 16.96 -24.14
C PRO A 408 14.71 17.78 -22.85
N ALA A 409 13.67 17.69 -22.02
CA ALA A 409 13.53 18.48 -20.80
C ALA A 409 14.48 18.04 -19.68
N VAL A 410 14.92 16.79 -19.66
CA VAL A 410 15.69 16.22 -18.54
C VAL A 410 17.11 15.87 -18.97
N LEU A 411 17.29 15.01 -19.99
CA LEU A 411 18.62 14.62 -20.49
C LEU A 411 18.89 15.08 -21.93
N GLY A 412 18.16 16.12 -22.39
CA GLY A 412 18.51 16.91 -23.57
C GLY A 412 18.23 16.26 -24.93
N SER A 413 17.63 15.07 -24.98
CA SER A 413 17.23 14.44 -26.25
C SER A 413 16.09 13.43 -26.08
N TRP A 414 15.33 13.22 -27.15
CA TRP A 414 14.39 12.10 -27.23
C TRP A 414 15.15 10.77 -27.32
N ARG A 415 14.76 9.80 -26.50
CA ARG A 415 15.31 8.44 -26.51
C ARG A 415 14.15 7.43 -26.48
N HIS A 416 14.24 6.41 -27.34
CA HIS A 416 13.20 5.38 -27.60
C HIS A 416 11.87 5.90 -28.17
N TRP A 417 11.34 7.05 -27.73
CA TRP A 417 10.05 7.58 -28.19
C TRP A 417 9.97 7.83 -29.71
N GLN A 418 11.10 8.05 -30.39
CA GLN A 418 11.19 8.30 -31.84
C GLN A 418 11.29 7.03 -32.70
N GLN A 419 11.26 5.84 -32.10
CA GLN A 419 11.33 4.57 -32.85
C GLN A 419 10.26 4.50 -33.94
N GLY A 420 10.55 3.77 -35.04
CA GLY A 420 9.67 3.72 -36.21
C GLY A 420 9.63 5.01 -37.04
N GLY A 421 10.55 5.96 -36.78
CA GLY A 421 10.61 7.24 -37.50
C GLY A 421 9.56 8.26 -37.05
N ARG A 422 9.10 8.15 -35.80
CA ARG A 422 8.06 9.01 -35.21
C ARG A 422 8.64 10.30 -34.66
N THR A 423 7.79 11.31 -34.46
CA THR A 423 8.18 12.67 -34.02
C THR A 423 7.50 13.05 -32.69
N PRO A 424 8.14 12.74 -31.54
CA PRO A 424 7.59 13.11 -30.23
C PRO A 424 7.52 14.64 -30.04
N PRO A 425 6.63 15.16 -29.16
CA PRO A 425 5.87 14.40 -28.17
C PRO A 425 4.55 13.82 -28.66
N GLU A 426 3.89 14.39 -29.67
CA GLU A 426 2.54 13.96 -30.08
C GLU A 426 2.53 12.65 -30.87
N ASP A 427 3.61 12.36 -31.60
CA ASP A 427 3.78 11.13 -32.40
C ASP A 427 4.94 10.28 -31.85
N ILE A 428 4.64 9.22 -31.11
CA ILE A 428 5.64 8.34 -30.49
C ILE A 428 5.66 6.94 -31.13
N GLY A 429 6.75 6.19 -30.97
CA GLY A 429 6.95 4.82 -31.43
C GLY A 429 6.24 3.77 -30.57
N ALA A 430 4.99 3.99 -30.18
CA ALA A 430 4.19 3.06 -29.38
C ALA A 430 2.70 3.12 -29.77
N ASN A 431 2.02 1.96 -29.76
CA ASN A 431 0.60 1.88 -30.12
C ASN A 431 -0.33 2.49 -29.04
N LEU A 432 0.13 2.52 -27.79
CA LEU A 432 -0.50 3.20 -26.66
C LEU A 432 0.30 4.47 -26.31
N TYR A 433 -0.35 5.43 -25.67
CA TYR A 433 0.29 6.67 -25.22
C TYR A 433 0.38 6.70 -23.68
N PRO A 434 1.55 7.02 -23.07
CA PRO A 434 1.68 7.05 -21.61
C PRO A 434 0.82 8.14 -20.97
N ALA A 435 0.19 7.83 -19.83
CA ALA A 435 -0.55 8.83 -19.04
C ALA A 435 0.35 9.96 -18.52
N LEU A 436 1.66 9.73 -18.37
CA LEU A 436 2.66 10.76 -18.04
C LEU A 436 3.15 11.54 -19.26
N GLY A 437 2.68 11.21 -20.45
CA GLY A 437 3.30 11.60 -21.71
C GLY A 437 4.68 10.95 -21.89
N PRO A 438 5.40 11.28 -22.98
CA PRO A 438 6.74 10.73 -23.26
C PRO A 438 7.75 11.29 -22.25
N TYR A 439 7.93 10.55 -21.16
CA TYR A 439 8.76 10.90 -20.01
C TYR A 439 10.25 10.60 -20.21
N ASP A 440 11.08 11.01 -19.24
CA ASP A 440 12.50 10.65 -19.15
C ASP A 440 12.74 9.70 -17.97
N SER A 441 13.43 8.58 -18.22
CA SER A 441 13.77 7.60 -17.18
C SER A 441 14.79 8.11 -16.15
N GLY A 442 15.43 9.25 -16.40
CA GLY A 442 16.25 10.00 -15.45
C GLY A 442 15.47 10.96 -14.54
N ASP A 443 14.16 11.13 -14.73
CA ASP A 443 13.33 11.91 -13.80
C ASP A 443 12.91 11.06 -12.60
N PHE A 444 13.77 11.04 -11.59
CA PHE A 444 13.57 10.23 -10.39
C PHE A 444 12.48 10.77 -9.45
N THR A 445 12.19 12.07 -9.52
CA THR A 445 11.29 12.75 -8.60
C THR A 445 9.85 12.79 -9.06
N THR A 446 9.60 12.67 -10.38
CA THR A 446 8.25 12.67 -10.93
C THR A 446 7.93 11.34 -11.61
N ALA A 447 8.55 11.03 -12.75
CA ALA A 447 8.18 9.88 -13.56
C ALA A 447 8.51 8.56 -12.86
N VAL A 448 9.77 8.34 -12.45
CA VAL A 448 10.16 7.09 -11.78
C VAL A 448 9.51 6.95 -10.41
N ALA A 449 9.36 8.04 -9.65
CA ALA A 449 8.62 8.01 -8.38
C ALA A 449 7.18 7.52 -8.59
N ARG A 450 6.50 8.07 -9.60
CA ARG A 450 5.15 7.63 -9.98
C ARG A 450 5.11 6.19 -10.45
N HIS A 451 6.12 5.73 -11.21
CA HIS A 451 6.21 4.33 -11.60
C HIS A 451 6.24 3.42 -10.38
N MET A 452 7.03 3.74 -9.35
CA MET A 452 7.11 2.90 -8.15
C MET A 452 5.81 2.89 -7.34
N GLU A 453 5.05 3.98 -7.34
CA GLU A 453 3.69 4.00 -6.79
C GLU A 453 2.76 3.06 -7.56
N TRP A 454 2.87 3.03 -8.89
CA TRP A 454 2.09 2.13 -9.73
C TRP A 454 2.50 0.67 -9.62
N VAL A 455 3.80 0.38 -9.49
CA VAL A 455 4.29 -0.96 -9.16
C VAL A 455 3.72 -1.40 -7.82
N LYS A 456 3.78 -0.56 -6.79
CA LYS A 456 3.17 -0.84 -5.48
C LYS A 456 1.66 -1.10 -5.59
N ARG A 457 0.94 -0.29 -6.38
CA ARG A 457 -0.50 -0.48 -6.64
C ARG A 457 -0.81 -1.82 -7.29
N SER A 458 0.07 -2.32 -8.15
CA SER A 458 -0.08 -3.63 -8.79
C SER A 458 0.10 -4.81 -7.82
N GLY A 459 0.57 -4.57 -6.60
CA GLY A 459 0.87 -5.59 -5.60
C GLY A 459 2.16 -6.38 -5.85
N ALA A 460 2.79 -6.22 -7.02
CA ALA A 460 4.09 -6.82 -7.31
C ALA A 460 5.20 -6.16 -6.47
N GLY A 461 6.15 -6.96 -5.99
CA GLY A 461 7.23 -6.50 -5.11
C GLY A 461 8.56 -6.29 -5.80
N VAL A 462 8.70 -6.70 -7.06
CA VAL A 462 9.99 -6.69 -7.75
C VAL A 462 9.84 -6.13 -9.15
N ILE A 463 10.70 -5.17 -9.51
CA ILE A 463 10.97 -4.84 -10.90
C ILE A 463 12.21 -5.59 -11.40
N VAL A 464 12.18 -6.06 -12.65
CA VAL A 464 13.33 -6.65 -13.34
C VAL A 464 13.90 -5.59 -14.27
N TYR A 465 14.98 -4.96 -13.81
CA TYR A 465 15.58 -3.79 -14.45
C TYR A 465 16.37 -4.16 -15.71
N SER A 466 15.96 -3.65 -16.87
CA SER A 466 16.71 -3.78 -18.13
C SER A 466 18.07 -3.08 -18.05
N TRP A 467 19.14 -3.86 -18.21
CA TRP A 467 20.53 -3.40 -18.05
C TRP A 467 21.40 -3.81 -19.24
N TRP A 468 21.99 -2.81 -19.90
CA TRP A 468 22.69 -2.94 -21.19
C TRP A 468 24.23 -2.95 -21.12
N GLY A 469 24.80 -3.25 -19.96
CA GLY A 469 26.25 -3.24 -19.77
C GLY A 469 26.73 -2.05 -18.93
N ARG A 470 27.97 -2.13 -18.46
CA ARG A 470 28.59 -1.07 -17.66
C ARG A 470 28.70 0.22 -18.46
N ASP A 471 28.52 1.35 -17.78
CA ASP A 471 28.58 2.70 -18.38
C ASP A 471 27.50 2.99 -19.45
N SER A 472 26.53 2.08 -19.64
CA SER A 472 25.39 2.30 -20.52
C SER A 472 24.52 3.45 -19.99
N TYR A 473 23.55 3.89 -20.80
CA TYR A 473 22.57 4.87 -20.35
C TYR A 473 21.84 4.39 -19.09
N GLU A 474 21.39 3.14 -19.12
CA GLU A 474 20.67 2.45 -18.07
C GLU A 474 21.57 2.27 -16.83
N ASP A 475 22.82 1.83 -16.98
CA ASP A 475 23.73 1.66 -15.83
C ASP A 475 23.90 2.96 -15.01
N ARG A 476 23.88 4.12 -15.67
CA ARG A 476 23.98 5.43 -15.00
C ARG A 476 22.72 5.80 -14.21
N LEU A 477 21.56 5.23 -14.51
CA LEU A 477 20.30 5.52 -13.84
C LEU A 477 20.01 4.59 -12.65
N VAL A 478 20.79 3.51 -12.50
CA VAL A 478 20.55 2.45 -11.52
C VAL A 478 20.34 2.98 -10.09
N ARG A 479 21.19 3.90 -9.60
CA ARG A 479 21.06 4.41 -8.22
C ARG A 479 19.74 5.16 -8.01
N GLY A 480 19.36 6.04 -8.93
CA GLY A 480 18.11 6.81 -8.81
C GLY A 480 16.87 5.92 -8.84
N VAL A 481 16.87 4.88 -9.67
CA VAL A 481 15.77 3.90 -9.71
C VAL A 481 15.74 3.04 -8.44
N LEU A 482 16.90 2.63 -7.91
CA LEU A 482 17.00 1.91 -6.64
C LEU A 482 16.48 2.76 -5.46
N ASP A 483 16.81 4.05 -5.41
CA ASP A 483 16.33 4.98 -4.38
C ASP A 483 14.80 5.14 -4.45
N ALA A 484 14.25 5.36 -5.65
CA ALA A 484 12.80 5.45 -5.86
C ALA A 484 12.08 4.15 -5.48
N ALA A 485 12.64 2.99 -5.84
CA ALA A 485 12.09 1.69 -5.47
C ALA A 485 12.08 1.49 -3.95
N ALA A 486 13.18 1.84 -3.27
CA ALA A 486 13.29 1.74 -1.82
C ALA A 486 12.23 2.58 -1.10
N ALA A 487 11.93 3.78 -1.58
CA ALA A 487 10.91 4.66 -1.01
C ALA A 487 9.51 4.03 -1.01
N GLN A 488 9.22 3.11 -1.93
CA GLN A 488 7.94 2.41 -2.03
C GLN A 488 7.98 0.96 -1.54
N GLY A 489 9.12 0.50 -1.01
CA GLY A 489 9.32 -0.89 -0.58
C GLY A 489 9.50 -1.89 -1.72
N VAL A 490 9.61 -1.42 -2.97
CA VAL A 490 9.84 -2.23 -4.17
C VAL A 490 11.31 -2.69 -4.21
N LYS A 491 11.54 -3.90 -4.73
CA LYS A 491 12.87 -4.48 -4.92
C LYS A 491 13.26 -4.53 -6.40
N VAL A 492 14.55 -4.65 -6.66
CA VAL A 492 15.14 -4.61 -8.01
C VAL A 492 15.94 -5.88 -8.26
N ALA A 493 15.44 -6.70 -9.19
CA ALA A 493 16.17 -7.77 -9.86
C ALA A 493 16.69 -7.25 -11.22
N TRP A 494 17.52 -8.05 -11.90
CA TRP A 494 18.27 -7.57 -13.06
C TRP A 494 17.91 -8.35 -14.33
N HIS A 495 17.60 -7.65 -15.42
CA HIS A 495 17.48 -8.21 -16.76
C HIS A 495 18.76 -7.87 -17.53
N LEU A 496 19.63 -8.86 -17.69
CA LEU A 496 20.87 -8.71 -18.42
C LEU A 496 20.56 -8.80 -19.92
N GLU A 497 20.69 -7.67 -20.61
CA GLU A 497 20.36 -7.52 -22.02
C GLU A 497 21.47 -8.04 -22.93
N PRO A 498 21.17 -8.40 -24.20
CA PRO A 498 22.13 -8.96 -25.15
C PRO A 498 22.97 -7.86 -25.81
N TYR A 499 23.71 -7.11 -24.99
CA TYR A 499 24.65 -6.11 -25.48
C TYR A 499 25.75 -6.75 -26.34
N ALA A 500 26.38 -5.94 -27.19
CA ALA A 500 27.35 -6.40 -28.17
C ALA A 500 28.50 -7.20 -27.51
N ASN A 501 28.80 -8.37 -28.07
CA ASN A 501 29.87 -9.28 -27.63
C ASN A 501 29.71 -9.84 -26.20
N ARG A 502 28.50 -9.86 -25.63
CA ARG A 502 28.25 -10.55 -24.36
C ARG A 502 28.63 -12.03 -24.45
N THR A 503 29.33 -12.53 -23.44
CA THR A 503 29.75 -13.94 -23.28
C THR A 503 29.35 -14.45 -21.90
N ALA A 504 29.37 -15.76 -21.66
CA ALA A 504 29.11 -16.30 -20.32
C ALA A 504 30.08 -15.73 -19.26
N ALA A 505 31.36 -15.55 -19.61
CA ALA A 505 32.35 -14.95 -18.73
C ALA A 505 32.09 -13.46 -18.45
N SER A 506 31.64 -12.68 -19.45
CA SER A 506 31.28 -11.29 -19.21
C SER A 506 30.00 -11.17 -18.37
N THR A 507 29.02 -12.06 -18.56
CA THR A 507 27.83 -12.14 -17.70
C THR A 507 28.19 -12.38 -16.23
N VAL A 508 29.14 -13.28 -15.94
CA VAL A 508 29.69 -13.48 -14.59
C VAL A 508 30.34 -12.21 -14.06
N ALA A 509 31.16 -11.54 -14.87
CA ALA A 509 31.81 -10.30 -14.48
C ALA A 509 30.79 -9.19 -14.16
N ASP A 510 29.68 -9.12 -14.91
CA ASP A 510 28.63 -8.13 -14.71
C ASP A 510 27.78 -8.41 -13.47
N ILE A 511 27.43 -9.68 -13.21
CA ILE A 511 26.78 -10.09 -11.96
C ILE A 511 27.64 -9.65 -10.76
N ASN A 512 28.95 -9.91 -10.82
CA ASN A 512 29.88 -9.48 -9.77
C ASN A 512 29.95 -7.96 -9.62
N TYR A 513 29.93 -7.22 -10.74
CA TYR A 513 29.89 -5.76 -10.72
C TYR A 513 28.61 -5.24 -10.06
N LEU A 514 27.43 -5.69 -10.50
CA LEU A 514 26.15 -5.26 -9.94
C LEU A 514 26.06 -5.57 -8.43
N ASN A 515 26.52 -6.76 -8.03
CA ASN A 515 26.60 -7.15 -6.62
C ASN A 515 27.53 -6.28 -5.80
N THR A 516 28.70 -5.93 -6.33
CA THR A 516 29.69 -5.13 -5.61
C THR A 516 29.26 -3.66 -5.54
N THR A 517 28.71 -3.12 -6.63
CA THR A 517 28.40 -1.70 -6.77
C THR A 517 27.09 -1.32 -6.09
N TYR A 518 26.09 -2.22 -6.14
CA TYR A 518 24.71 -1.95 -5.71
C TYR A 518 24.16 -2.96 -4.70
N GLY A 519 24.84 -4.09 -4.46
CA GLY A 519 24.29 -5.20 -3.66
C GLY A 519 24.06 -4.91 -2.17
N SER A 520 24.59 -3.79 -1.65
CA SER A 520 24.29 -3.29 -0.30
C SER A 520 23.06 -2.38 -0.24
N HIS A 521 22.49 -2.01 -1.39
CA HIS A 521 21.33 -1.12 -1.44
C HIS A 521 20.08 -1.82 -0.91
N PRO A 522 19.24 -1.18 -0.07
CA PRO A 522 18.07 -1.81 0.54
C PRO A 522 17.00 -2.29 -0.46
N ALA A 523 16.94 -1.70 -1.65
CA ALA A 523 16.07 -2.15 -2.74
C ALA A 523 16.69 -3.26 -3.61
N PHE A 524 17.96 -3.63 -3.43
CA PHE A 524 18.55 -4.71 -4.21
C PHE A 524 17.88 -6.05 -3.84
N TYR A 525 17.24 -6.70 -4.81
CA TYR A 525 16.41 -7.88 -4.53
C TYR A 525 17.24 -9.05 -4.02
N ARG A 526 16.67 -9.74 -3.03
CA ARG A 526 17.15 -11.01 -2.50
C ARG A 526 15.94 -11.88 -2.17
N ASP A 527 15.99 -13.13 -2.62
CA ASP A 527 14.94 -14.09 -2.33
C ASP A 527 15.28 -14.89 -1.07
N ALA A 528 14.55 -14.60 0.01
CA ALA A 528 14.70 -15.29 1.29
C ALA A 528 14.40 -16.79 1.19
N ALA A 529 13.46 -17.20 0.33
CA ALA A 529 13.08 -18.60 0.17
C ALA A 529 14.19 -19.44 -0.50
N HIS A 530 15.07 -18.79 -1.26
CA HIS A 530 16.13 -19.44 -2.03
C HIS A 530 17.53 -19.02 -1.56
N GLY A 531 17.72 -18.95 -0.24
CA GLY A 531 19.02 -18.74 0.39
C GLY A 531 19.49 -17.28 0.42
N ASN A 532 18.54 -16.33 0.40
CA ASN A 532 18.80 -14.89 0.37
C ASN A 532 19.67 -14.45 -0.83
N LYS A 533 19.54 -15.18 -1.95
CA LYS A 533 20.26 -14.94 -3.19
C LYS A 533 19.60 -13.83 -3.99
N ASN A 534 20.40 -13.03 -4.66
CA ASN A 534 19.92 -12.04 -5.64
C ASN A 534 19.54 -12.70 -6.97
N ALA A 535 18.77 -12.01 -7.81
CA ALA A 535 18.20 -12.59 -9.03
C ALA A 535 18.59 -11.84 -10.31
N PHE A 536 18.98 -12.62 -11.32
CA PHE A 536 19.38 -12.17 -12.65
C PHE A 536 18.67 -12.99 -13.73
N TYR A 537 18.05 -12.30 -14.68
CA TYR A 537 17.39 -12.84 -15.86
C TYR A 537 18.31 -12.62 -17.06
N VAL A 538 18.69 -13.69 -17.76
CA VAL A 538 19.58 -13.57 -18.93
C VAL A 538 18.74 -13.61 -20.20
N PHE A 539 18.48 -12.43 -20.78
CA PHE A 539 17.73 -12.30 -22.04
C PHE A 539 18.49 -12.93 -23.19
N GLU A 540 17.80 -13.57 -24.13
CA GLU A 540 18.38 -14.31 -25.27
C GLU A 540 19.49 -15.30 -24.86
N SER A 541 19.33 -15.97 -23.71
CA SER A 541 20.32 -16.89 -23.15
C SER A 541 20.80 -17.99 -24.13
N LEU A 542 19.96 -18.37 -25.09
CA LEU A 542 20.25 -19.40 -26.08
C LEU A 542 21.27 -18.98 -27.17
N ARG A 543 21.64 -17.70 -27.24
CA ARG A 543 22.70 -17.21 -28.16
C ARG A 543 24.10 -17.68 -27.76
N ILE A 544 24.27 -18.12 -26.51
CA ILE A 544 25.52 -18.65 -25.97
C ILE A 544 25.30 -20.14 -25.66
N THR A 545 26.22 -20.99 -26.12
CA THR A 545 26.10 -22.45 -26.02
C THR A 545 26.77 -23.04 -24.78
N ASP A 546 27.80 -22.38 -24.25
CA ASP A 546 28.53 -22.82 -23.06
C ASP A 546 28.37 -21.79 -21.93
N TRP A 547 27.64 -22.21 -20.90
CA TRP A 547 27.35 -21.42 -19.70
C TRP A 547 28.11 -21.91 -18.46
N SER A 548 29.09 -22.81 -18.62
CA SER A 548 29.92 -23.29 -17.50
C SER A 548 30.58 -22.20 -16.63
N PRO A 549 30.92 -20.99 -17.16
CA PRO A 549 31.39 -19.91 -16.28
C PRO A 549 30.39 -19.49 -15.19
N LEU A 550 29.07 -19.66 -15.38
CA LEU A 550 28.05 -19.26 -14.39
C LEU A 550 28.19 -19.99 -13.05
N ASP A 551 28.84 -21.16 -13.01
CA ASP A 551 29.13 -21.90 -11.77
C ASP A 551 29.89 -21.05 -10.75
N GLN A 552 30.59 -19.98 -11.19
CA GLN A 552 31.28 -19.04 -10.31
C GLN A 552 30.34 -18.17 -9.46
N VAL A 553 29.08 -17.97 -9.90
CA VAL A 553 28.14 -17.04 -9.25
C VAL A 553 26.83 -17.70 -8.81
N THR A 554 26.42 -18.82 -9.42
CA THR A 554 25.12 -19.48 -9.14
C THR A 554 25.03 -20.06 -7.72
N GLY A 555 26.17 -20.24 -7.05
CA GLY A 555 26.23 -20.53 -5.61
C GLY A 555 25.63 -19.42 -4.74
N ASN A 556 25.76 -18.15 -5.15
CA ASN A 556 25.34 -16.95 -4.39
C ASN A 556 24.27 -16.10 -5.09
N SER A 557 23.97 -16.41 -6.34
CA SER A 557 23.02 -15.71 -7.20
C SER A 557 22.08 -16.69 -7.88
N ILE A 558 20.81 -16.30 -8.01
CA ILE A 558 19.84 -16.93 -8.88
C ILE A 558 20.05 -16.36 -10.29
N VAL A 559 20.34 -17.24 -11.25
CA VAL A 559 20.48 -16.85 -12.66
C VAL A 559 19.49 -17.65 -13.49
N LEU A 560 18.57 -16.99 -14.19
CA LEU A 560 17.52 -17.62 -14.98
C LEU A 560 17.80 -17.53 -16.47
N ALA A 561 17.58 -18.64 -17.17
CA ALA A 561 17.65 -18.71 -18.63
C ALA A 561 16.27 -18.42 -19.26
N GLN A 562 16.26 -17.64 -20.35
CA GLN A 562 15.07 -17.44 -21.17
C GLN A 562 14.84 -18.67 -22.06
N THR A 563 14.11 -19.68 -21.58
CA THR A 563 13.80 -20.91 -22.34
C THR A 563 12.77 -21.78 -21.62
N THR A 564 12.08 -22.65 -22.36
CA THR A 564 11.36 -23.82 -21.84
C THR A 564 12.10 -25.15 -22.11
N ASP A 565 13.20 -25.10 -22.86
CA ASP A 565 14.02 -26.26 -23.18
C ASP A 565 14.93 -26.62 -22.00
N THR A 566 14.49 -27.61 -21.24
CA THR A 566 15.18 -28.17 -20.06
C THR A 566 16.59 -28.72 -20.37
N THR A 567 16.96 -28.92 -21.64
CA THR A 567 18.30 -29.36 -22.02
C THR A 567 19.32 -28.22 -22.14
N LYS A 568 18.85 -26.95 -22.10
CA LYS A 568 19.66 -25.74 -22.32
C LYS A 568 19.96 -24.95 -21.04
N ILE A 569 19.64 -25.52 -19.89
CA ILE A 569 19.68 -24.82 -18.60
C ILE A 569 20.74 -25.37 -17.64
N ALA A 570 21.67 -26.18 -18.16
CA ALA A 570 22.87 -26.53 -17.42
C ALA A 570 23.55 -25.23 -16.93
N HIS A 571 23.95 -25.20 -15.66
CA HIS A 571 24.55 -24.05 -14.96
C HIS A 571 23.59 -22.91 -14.57
N PHE A 572 22.31 -22.97 -14.92
CA PHE A 572 21.31 -21.98 -14.46
C PHE A 572 20.59 -22.43 -13.18
N SER A 573 20.05 -21.45 -12.45
CA SER A 573 19.21 -21.67 -11.27
C SER A 573 17.73 -21.88 -11.62
N GLY A 574 17.34 -21.69 -12.89
CA GLY A 574 15.96 -21.80 -13.33
C GLY A 574 15.70 -21.23 -14.72
N MET A 575 14.42 -21.07 -15.03
CA MET A 575 13.89 -20.71 -16.35
C MET A 575 12.82 -19.63 -16.27
N TYR A 576 12.73 -18.80 -17.32
CA TYR A 576 11.63 -17.88 -17.60
C TYR A 576 11.34 -17.83 -19.11
N THR A 577 10.24 -17.21 -19.55
CA THR A 577 9.85 -17.23 -20.98
C THR A 577 9.90 -15.90 -21.69
N TYR A 578 9.68 -14.78 -20.98
CA TYR A 578 9.53 -13.41 -21.50
C TYR A 578 8.34 -13.20 -22.45
N ASP A 579 8.23 -14.03 -23.50
CA ASP A 579 7.31 -13.88 -24.61
C ASP A 579 5.83 -14.01 -24.20
N GLY A 580 5.08 -12.91 -24.36
CA GLY A 580 3.65 -12.82 -24.12
C GLY A 580 2.77 -13.49 -25.18
N ILE A 581 3.24 -13.64 -26.42
CA ILE A 581 2.50 -14.32 -27.49
C ILE A 581 2.50 -15.82 -27.24
N ALA A 582 3.69 -16.40 -26.99
CA ALA A 582 3.81 -17.81 -26.63
C ALA A 582 3.08 -18.13 -25.32
N GLY A 583 3.10 -17.22 -24.35
CA GLY A 583 2.35 -17.36 -23.08
C GLY A 583 0.84 -17.53 -23.26
N ALA A 584 0.25 -16.97 -24.32
CA ALA A 584 -1.18 -17.14 -24.62
C ALA A 584 -1.57 -18.59 -25.00
N THR A 585 -0.61 -19.39 -25.50
CA THR A 585 -0.82 -20.79 -25.89
C THR A 585 -0.08 -21.80 -24.99
N ALA A 586 0.89 -21.34 -24.21
CA ALA A 586 1.65 -22.07 -23.20
C ALA A 586 2.22 -23.45 -23.62
N PRO A 587 2.79 -23.64 -24.83
CA PRO A 587 3.07 -24.97 -25.39
C PRO A 587 4.21 -25.76 -24.71
N GLY A 588 4.87 -25.22 -23.68
CA GLY A 588 5.94 -25.91 -22.95
C GLY A 588 6.02 -25.60 -21.45
N TRP A 589 5.07 -24.82 -20.90
CA TRP A 589 5.15 -24.37 -19.52
C TRP A 589 5.01 -25.51 -18.51
N LYS A 590 4.09 -26.44 -18.74
CA LYS A 590 3.88 -27.60 -17.85
C LYS A 590 5.16 -28.42 -17.70
N GLN A 591 5.80 -28.75 -18.83
CA GLN A 591 7.01 -29.56 -18.83
C GLN A 591 8.17 -28.82 -18.14
N ALA A 592 8.35 -27.53 -18.42
CA ALA A 592 9.39 -26.72 -17.79
C ALA A 592 9.16 -26.58 -16.28
N GLY A 593 7.91 -26.33 -15.84
CA GLY A 593 7.55 -26.21 -14.43
C GLY A 593 7.70 -27.52 -13.66
N ASP A 594 7.21 -28.64 -14.22
CA ASP A 594 7.37 -29.97 -13.61
C ASP A 594 8.86 -30.34 -13.48
N TYR A 595 9.66 -30.05 -14.52
CA TYR A 595 11.10 -30.28 -14.48
C TYR A 595 11.78 -29.43 -13.42
N ALA A 596 11.48 -28.13 -13.38
CA ALA A 596 12.07 -27.21 -12.42
C ALA A 596 11.76 -27.64 -10.98
N LYS A 597 10.49 -27.97 -10.70
CA LYS A 597 10.05 -28.49 -9.41
C LYS A 597 10.79 -29.78 -9.02
N ALA A 598 10.93 -30.73 -9.94
CA ALA A 598 11.63 -31.99 -9.69
C ALA A 598 13.13 -31.81 -9.37
N HIS A 599 13.73 -30.70 -9.80
CA HIS A 599 15.16 -30.41 -9.64
C HIS A 599 15.45 -29.25 -8.66
N GLY A 600 14.42 -28.73 -7.97
CA GLY A 600 14.58 -27.59 -7.05
C GLY A 600 15.03 -26.31 -7.74
N LEU A 601 14.68 -26.14 -9.02
CA LEU A 601 14.97 -24.94 -9.81
C LEU A 601 13.79 -23.97 -9.77
N ILE A 602 14.07 -22.71 -10.06
CA ILE A 602 13.06 -21.67 -10.18
C ILE A 602 12.37 -21.75 -11.54
N TRP A 603 11.04 -21.75 -11.52
CA TRP A 603 10.22 -21.58 -12.70
C TRP A 603 9.45 -20.26 -12.64
N ALA A 604 9.68 -19.39 -13.63
CA ALA A 604 9.11 -18.06 -13.72
C ALA A 604 8.43 -17.82 -15.08
N PRO A 605 7.26 -18.42 -15.37
CA PRO A 605 6.53 -18.13 -16.60
C PRO A 605 6.23 -16.62 -16.71
N SER A 606 6.26 -16.10 -17.93
CA SER A 606 6.01 -14.68 -18.20
C SER A 606 4.63 -14.48 -18.82
N VAL A 607 3.84 -13.58 -18.24
CA VAL A 607 2.50 -13.23 -18.72
C VAL A 607 2.48 -11.81 -19.28
N ALA A 608 1.68 -11.57 -20.32
CA ALA A 608 1.55 -10.25 -20.94
C ALA A 608 0.08 -9.87 -21.18
N PRO A 609 -0.28 -8.57 -21.08
CA PRO A 609 -1.63 -8.13 -21.35
C PRO A 609 -1.98 -8.12 -22.85
N GLY A 610 -0.98 -8.01 -23.72
CA GLY A 610 -1.09 -7.96 -25.17
C GLY A 610 0.29 -7.77 -25.81
N TYR A 611 0.33 -7.71 -27.15
CA TYR A 611 1.53 -7.43 -27.93
C TYR A 611 1.15 -6.79 -29.28
N ASN A 612 1.73 -5.62 -29.57
CA ASN A 612 1.63 -4.94 -30.85
C ASN A 612 2.79 -3.94 -30.99
N ASP A 613 3.72 -4.21 -31.90
CA ASP A 613 4.93 -3.41 -32.14
C ASP A 613 4.94 -2.69 -33.50
N ASP A 614 3.85 -2.77 -34.27
CA ASP A 614 3.76 -2.29 -35.65
C ASP A 614 4.16 -0.81 -35.80
N ARG A 615 3.92 0.00 -34.77
CA ARG A 615 4.25 1.42 -34.81
C ARG A 615 5.74 1.68 -34.61
N ALA A 616 6.40 0.91 -33.76
CA ALA A 616 7.82 1.00 -33.44
C ALA A 616 8.68 0.36 -34.53
N VAL A 617 8.19 -0.72 -35.14
CA VAL A 617 8.88 -1.48 -36.19
C VAL A 617 7.97 -1.60 -37.43
N PRO A 618 7.82 -0.53 -38.23
CA PRO A 618 6.96 -0.56 -39.41
C PRO A 618 7.33 -1.68 -40.38
N GLY A 619 6.35 -2.50 -40.74
CA GLY A 619 6.54 -3.65 -41.65
C GLY A 619 7.03 -4.93 -40.96
N ASN A 620 7.01 -4.97 -39.62
CA ASN A 620 7.22 -6.20 -38.89
C ASN A 620 6.17 -7.27 -39.25
N THR A 621 6.53 -8.53 -39.08
CA THR A 621 5.66 -9.69 -39.33
C THR A 621 5.43 -10.53 -38.07
N THR A 622 5.90 -10.07 -36.90
CA THR A 622 5.60 -10.71 -35.62
C THR A 622 4.07 -10.72 -35.39
N PRO A 623 3.49 -11.87 -35.01
CA PRO A 623 2.07 -11.94 -34.68
C PRO A 623 1.68 -10.98 -33.55
N THR A 624 0.54 -10.31 -33.68
CA THR A 624 -0.01 -9.49 -32.60
C THR A 624 -0.84 -10.34 -31.63
N LEU A 625 -0.90 -9.89 -30.38
CA LEU A 625 -1.80 -10.41 -29.37
C LEU A 625 -2.71 -9.27 -28.89
N ALA A 626 -3.98 -9.34 -29.27
CA ALA A 626 -4.99 -8.39 -28.79
C ALA A 626 -5.18 -8.50 -27.28
N ARG A 627 -5.47 -7.37 -26.62
CA ARG A 627 -5.74 -7.34 -25.18
C ARG A 627 -7.12 -7.90 -24.81
N ASP A 628 -8.05 -7.93 -25.77
CA ASP A 628 -9.43 -8.40 -25.61
C ASP A 628 -10.15 -7.83 -24.38
N ASN A 629 -10.04 -6.50 -24.17
CA ASN A 629 -10.56 -5.80 -22.99
C ASN A 629 -10.10 -6.43 -21.65
N GLY A 630 -8.91 -7.02 -21.63
CA GLY A 630 -8.31 -7.66 -20.48
C GLY A 630 -8.47 -9.19 -20.42
N ALA A 631 -9.28 -9.80 -21.29
CA ALA A 631 -9.49 -11.24 -21.31
C ALA A 631 -8.22 -12.02 -21.71
N ALA A 632 -7.37 -11.45 -22.57
CA ALA A 632 -6.09 -12.06 -22.93
C ALA A 632 -5.15 -12.15 -21.72
N TYR A 633 -5.06 -11.07 -20.93
CA TYR A 633 -4.23 -11.03 -19.73
C TYR A 633 -4.69 -12.06 -18.68
N ASP A 634 -6.01 -12.14 -18.48
CA ASP A 634 -6.61 -13.12 -17.57
C ASP A 634 -6.34 -14.56 -17.98
N ARG A 635 -6.38 -14.83 -19.29
CA ARG A 635 -6.05 -16.16 -19.82
C ARG A 635 -4.60 -16.52 -19.52
N GLN A 636 -3.65 -15.61 -19.73
CA GLN A 636 -2.24 -15.88 -19.48
C GLN A 636 -1.94 -16.13 -18.00
N TRP A 637 -2.49 -15.30 -17.11
CA TRP A 637 -2.39 -15.56 -15.68
C TRP A 637 -3.04 -16.89 -15.28
N SER A 638 -4.21 -17.21 -15.84
CA SER A 638 -4.85 -18.51 -15.60
C SER A 638 -3.96 -19.67 -16.06
N ASN A 639 -3.37 -19.58 -17.26
CA ASN A 639 -2.44 -20.58 -17.79
C ASN A 639 -1.19 -20.74 -16.91
N ALA A 640 -0.64 -19.63 -16.41
CA ALA A 640 0.54 -19.65 -15.55
C ALA A 640 0.25 -20.38 -14.23
N LEU A 641 -0.92 -20.13 -13.64
CA LEU A 641 -1.30 -20.66 -12.32
C LEU A 641 -1.95 -22.04 -12.36
N ASP A 642 -2.45 -22.50 -13.52
CA ASP A 642 -3.00 -23.84 -13.67
C ASP A 642 -1.86 -24.88 -13.66
N PRO A 643 -1.80 -25.81 -12.69
CA PRO A 643 -0.74 -26.83 -12.66
C PRO A 643 -0.71 -27.75 -13.89
N GLN A 644 -1.83 -27.90 -14.62
CA GLN A 644 -1.91 -28.69 -15.84
C GLN A 644 -1.38 -27.95 -17.07
N ILE A 645 -1.23 -26.64 -17.01
CA ILE A 645 -0.75 -25.80 -18.13
C ILE A 645 0.60 -25.18 -17.79
N GLY A 646 0.71 -24.57 -16.61
CA GLY A 646 1.85 -23.81 -16.11
C GLY A 646 2.88 -24.60 -15.30
N GLY A 647 2.58 -25.82 -14.83
CA GLY A 647 3.58 -26.67 -14.14
C GLY A 647 3.94 -26.28 -12.70
N SER A 648 3.13 -25.44 -12.04
CA SER A 648 3.37 -24.87 -10.69
C SER A 648 4.54 -23.85 -10.65
N PRO A 649 4.28 -22.57 -10.93
CA PRO A 649 5.31 -21.53 -10.91
C PRO A 649 5.89 -21.30 -9.51
N THR A 650 7.21 -21.08 -9.45
CA THR A 650 7.90 -20.56 -8.26
C THR A 650 7.71 -19.05 -8.15
N TRP A 651 7.84 -18.37 -9.29
CA TRP A 651 7.62 -16.93 -9.46
C TRP A 651 6.70 -16.72 -10.66
N VAL A 652 6.09 -15.55 -10.80
CA VAL A 652 5.48 -15.12 -12.06
C VAL A 652 6.14 -13.83 -12.51
N SER A 653 6.51 -13.76 -13.79
CA SER A 653 7.00 -12.51 -14.39
C SER A 653 5.93 -11.88 -15.27
N VAL A 654 5.88 -10.55 -15.33
CA VAL A 654 4.97 -9.80 -16.20
C VAL A 654 5.79 -9.06 -17.24
N THR A 655 5.51 -9.35 -18.51
CA THR A 655 6.03 -8.65 -19.68
C THR A 655 4.91 -7.73 -20.17
N SER A 656 4.86 -6.46 -19.77
CA SER A 656 5.87 -5.70 -19.03
C SER A 656 5.25 -4.61 -18.16
N PHE A 657 6.03 -4.00 -17.25
CA PHE A 657 5.62 -2.73 -16.65
C PHE A 657 5.45 -1.66 -17.71
N ASN A 658 6.51 -1.33 -18.45
CA ASN A 658 6.56 -0.16 -19.34
C ASN A 658 7.27 -0.37 -20.69
N GLU A 659 7.17 -1.56 -21.29
CA GLU A 659 7.67 -1.77 -22.66
C GLU A 659 6.68 -1.24 -23.70
N TRP A 660 6.67 0.08 -23.85
CA TRP A 660 5.69 0.80 -24.68
C TRP A 660 5.73 0.39 -26.15
N HIS A 661 6.92 0.13 -26.67
CA HIS A 661 7.14 -0.10 -28.09
C HIS A 661 6.59 -1.44 -28.57
N GLU A 662 6.52 -2.45 -27.70
CA GLU A 662 5.90 -3.75 -27.98
C GLU A 662 4.40 -3.80 -27.60
N GLY A 663 3.87 -2.74 -26.99
CA GLY A 663 2.48 -2.71 -26.54
C GLY A 663 2.16 -3.74 -25.45
N SER A 664 3.16 -4.26 -24.73
CA SER A 664 3.00 -5.23 -23.63
C SER A 664 2.86 -4.58 -22.23
N VAL A 665 2.89 -3.26 -22.19
CA VAL A 665 2.81 -2.38 -21.01
C VAL A 665 1.57 -2.60 -20.12
N ILE A 666 1.74 -2.56 -18.80
CA ILE A 666 0.66 -2.41 -17.80
C ILE A 666 0.64 -1.03 -17.13
N GLU A 667 1.69 -0.22 -17.33
CA GLU A 667 1.72 1.20 -16.95
C GLU A 667 0.49 1.93 -17.53
N PRO A 668 -0.07 2.92 -16.80
CA PRO A 668 -1.25 3.62 -17.28
C PRO A 668 -1.08 4.30 -18.63
N ALA A 669 -2.00 3.98 -19.54
CA ALA A 669 -2.10 4.60 -20.85
C ALA A 669 -3.18 5.68 -20.84
N ASP A 670 -2.86 6.86 -21.38
CA ASP A 670 -3.75 8.02 -21.48
C ASP A 670 -5.07 7.65 -22.17
N SER A 671 -6.18 8.00 -21.52
CA SER A 671 -7.52 7.77 -22.06
C SER A 671 -7.93 8.81 -23.13
N THR A 672 -7.17 9.89 -23.24
CA THR A 672 -7.35 11.02 -24.15
C THR A 672 -6.06 11.38 -24.91
N PRO A 673 -5.44 10.41 -25.61
CA PRO A 673 -4.13 10.62 -26.23
C PRO A 673 -4.18 11.65 -27.37
N PRO A 674 -3.03 12.19 -27.82
CA PRO A 674 -2.97 13.13 -28.93
C PRO A 674 -3.76 12.67 -30.16
N SER A 675 -4.68 13.51 -30.61
CA SER A 675 -5.58 13.21 -31.73
C SER A 675 -4.82 13.08 -33.06
N GLY A 676 -5.38 12.36 -34.02
CA GLY A 676 -4.81 12.24 -35.38
C GLY A 676 -3.75 11.14 -35.55
N HIS A 677 -3.44 10.40 -34.48
CA HIS A 677 -2.38 9.40 -34.47
C HIS A 677 -2.85 7.95 -34.29
N GLY A 678 -4.16 7.72 -34.06
CA GLY A 678 -4.73 6.37 -33.97
C GLY A 678 -4.23 5.53 -32.80
N TYR A 679 -3.88 6.16 -31.67
CA TYR A 679 -3.47 5.44 -30.47
C TYR A 679 -4.60 4.54 -29.95
N GLU A 680 -4.23 3.34 -29.51
CA GLU A 680 -5.07 2.50 -28.69
C GLU A 680 -5.22 3.14 -27.28
N THR A 681 -6.25 2.73 -26.54
CA THR A 681 -6.45 3.11 -25.14
C THR A 681 -6.89 1.90 -24.35
N TYR A 682 -6.95 2.02 -23.03
CA TYR A 682 -7.53 0.98 -22.17
C TYR A 682 -9.05 1.05 -22.06
N ASN A 683 -9.72 1.95 -22.79
CA ASN A 683 -11.18 2.04 -22.80
C ASN A 683 -11.82 0.68 -23.12
N GLY A 684 -12.74 0.26 -22.26
CA GLY A 684 -13.40 -1.05 -22.32
C GLY A 684 -12.72 -2.13 -21.48
N ALA A 685 -11.46 -1.97 -21.07
CA ALA A 685 -10.75 -2.95 -20.26
C ALA A 685 -11.47 -3.20 -18.93
N TYR A 686 -11.86 -4.46 -18.70
CA TYR A 686 -12.66 -4.88 -17.54
C TYR A 686 -13.92 -4.04 -17.31
N GLY A 687 -14.53 -3.51 -18.38
CA GLY A 687 -15.75 -2.70 -18.32
C GLY A 687 -15.54 -1.23 -17.90
N ARG A 688 -14.29 -0.76 -17.85
CA ARG A 688 -13.94 0.62 -17.45
C ARG A 688 -13.79 1.55 -18.64
N THR A 689 -13.96 2.85 -18.42
CA THR A 689 -13.86 3.89 -19.46
C THR A 689 -13.23 5.17 -18.92
N GLY A 690 -12.71 6.02 -19.80
CA GLY A 690 -12.07 7.29 -19.43
C GLY A 690 -10.86 7.07 -18.55
N THR A 691 -10.62 8.00 -17.64
CA THR A 691 -9.50 7.97 -16.68
C THR A 691 -9.50 6.72 -15.80
N ASP A 692 -10.66 6.13 -15.52
CA ASP A 692 -10.76 4.89 -14.73
C ASP A 692 -10.14 3.68 -15.43
N ALA A 693 -10.11 3.71 -16.76
CA ALA A 693 -9.55 2.65 -17.58
C ALA A 693 -8.02 2.66 -17.61
N GLU A 694 -7.39 3.83 -17.43
CA GLU A 694 -5.93 4.00 -17.54
C GLU A 694 -5.19 3.07 -16.57
N THR A 695 -5.74 2.84 -15.39
CA THR A 695 -5.10 2.02 -14.34
C THR A 695 -5.58 0.57 -14.29
N ALA A 696 -6.39 0.14 -15.27
CA ALA A 696 -7.09 -1.14 -15.25
C ALA A 696 -6.16 -2.36 -15.17
N TYR A 697 -5.02 -2.33 -15.86
CA TYR A 697 -4.05 -3.45 -15.85
C TYR A 697 -3.22 -3.51 -14.57
N LEU A 698 -2.96 -2.39 -13.90
CA LEU A 698 -2.35 -2.38 -12.57
C LEU A 698 -3.29 -3.04 -11.55
N ASP A 699 -4.55 -2.63 -11.53
CA ASP A 699 -5.55 -3.19 -10.62
C ASP A 699 -5.79 -4.68 -10.89
N ARG A 700 -5.77 -5.08 -12.16
CA ARG A 700 -5.88 -6.50 -12.50
C ARG A 700 -4.66 -7.30 -12.08
N THR A 701 -3.47 -6.73 -12.21
CA THR A 701 -2.25 -7.35 -11.69
C THR A 701 -2.37 -7.58 -10.19
N ALA A 702 -2.87 -6.61 -9.42
CA ALA A 702 -3.07 -6.77 -7.97
C ALA A 702 -3.99 -7.93 -7.62
N LEU A 703 -5.07 -8.12 -8.38
CA LEU A 703 -5.98 -9.25 -8.23
C LEU A 703 -5.28 -10.59 -8.49
N TRP A 704 -4.48 -10.68 -9.55
CA TRP A 704 -3.76 -11.93 -9.89
C TRP A 704 -2.62 -12.24 -8.94
N VAL A 705 -1.85 -11.23 -8.55
CA VAL A 705 -0.90 -11.32 -7.45
C VAL A 705 -1.60 -11.88 -6.23
N GLY A 706 -2.84 -11.42 -5.94
CA GLY A 706 -3.71 -11.89 -4.84
C GLY A 706 -3.92 -13.39 -4.85
N ARG A 707 -4.26 -13.91 -6.02
CA ARG A 707 -4.50 -15.32 -6.24
C ARG A 707 -3.23 -16.15 -6.15
N PHE A 708 -2.10 -15.65 -6.67
CA PHE A 708 -0.84 -16.37 -6.68
C PHE A 708 -0.30 -16.61 -5.26
N THR A 709 -0.21 -15.56 -4.43
CA THR A 709 0.33 -15.69 -3.06
C THR A 709 -0.54 -16.55 -2.14
N TRP A 710 -1.79 -16.82 -2.51
CA TRP A 710 -2.71 -17.69 -1.76
C TRP A 710 -2.52 -19.18 -2.08
N VAL A 711 -2.06 -19.54 -3.28
CA VAL A 711 -1.88 -20.93 -3.72
C VAL A 711 -0.53 -21.52 -3.25
N GLY A 712 0.43 -20.67 -2.88
CA GLY A 712 1.77 -21.08 -2.41
C GLY A 712 1.90 -21.29 -0.89
N GLY A 713 0.84 -21.03 -0.11
CA GLY A 713 0.81 -21.13 1.36
C GLY A 713 0.39 -22.48 1.90
#